data_AF-A0A7Y1STP3-F1
#
_entry.id   AF-A0A7Y1STP3-F1
#
_cell.length_a   1.000
_cell.length_b   1.000
_cell.length_c   1.000
_cell.angle_alpha   90.00
_cell.angle_beta   90.00
_cell.angle_gamma   90.00
#
_symmetry.space_group_name_H-M   'P 1'
#
loop_
_entity.id
_entity.type
_entity.pdbx_description
1 polymer ?
#
loop_
_entity_poly.entity_id
_entity_poly.type
_entity_poly.pdbx_seq_one_letter_code
_entity_poly.pdbx_strand_id
1 'polypeptide(L)'
;MADLVSPDQIRNRSFQTTFRGFDRTEVTEFLEKISRTIEFLDRERARISTQSTEQVDGDLQSEFQRVSSEIGELLEAARVAAEGMRDRAAAEAAEWRRSAEEDATDLRKEAQSDAEALRGDAWSTSKQMLDQSQAEARQIHEAAERDALAVVGHSERESHRTLAAAKREAEEQLRNSKMESERLLVEARAKHDGIIETARKQADAAQERARALEVRRDELLAELETVRSRIHAMEADIEERRKPVPPEPGQPASVRLIPAESSGDPDTKVAPREWSPTDTIKIIPAEGKRAESDEPVDAALLADEVRRLRDEAAMAELTSNQDEEDEVESPGSEEEPEEEPAGTSDDDPEVPPAEVRESGDAEPAAGSQDKPWALDSLFATLRSEPAQEPRAAAEYPPEPEVEEAVLAEPETPESDDPSPDPGGDDALGERDRLLLPITNRVLRSVKRQLTEAQNITLEDVRVNEKWNPESIDLADRIRGDLVVLVQESFAAGHSAAGAALGADATRAKPSKSDIPDHSDELSVALADALAAVAESAEEQGPRALSASLSRVYRAWRTDEAERRLREYAMRAFHRGVLAGGAGAGATRIRWVLSGRGCTTCRAAGKVGDVAIDSDFPGIDGVPPVHPGCACAITPV
;
A
#
# COMPACT_ATOMS: atom_id res chain seq x y z
N MET A 1 -119.85 -38.77 -68.84
CA MET A 1 -120.07 -38.24 -67.49
C MET A 1 -120.99 -39.20 -66.79
N ALA A 2 -120.45 -39.98 -65.85
CA ALA A 2 -121.27 -40.87 -65.03
C ALA A 2 -122.26 -40.02 -64.24
N ASP A 3 -123.51 -40.49 -64.17
CA ASP A 3 -124.61 -39.86 -63.48
C ASP A 3 -124.37 -39.98 -61.96
N LEU A 4 -123.48 -39.12 -61.44
CA LEU A 4 -123.02 -39.11 -60.05
C LEU A 4 -124.20 -38.74 -59.15
N VAL A 5 -124.51 -39.63 -58.21
CA VAL A 5 -125.58 -39.38 -57.24
C VAL A 5 -125.11 -38.30 -56.28
N SER A 6 -125.78 -37.14 -56.31
CA SER A 6 -125.49 -36.04 -55.39
C SER A 6 -125.92 -36.41 -53.96
N PRO A 7 -125.21 -35.93 -52.91
CA PRO A 7 -125.64 -36.08 -51.52
C PRO A 7 -127.11 -35.69 -51.26
N ASP A 8 -127.62 -34.69 -51.98
CA ASP A 8 -129.03 -34.25 -51.88
C ASP A 8 -130.00 -35.25 -52.53
N GLN A 9 -129.58 -35.94 -53.58
CA GLN A 9 -130.35 -37.01 -54.22
C GLN A 9 -130.37 -38.29 -53.37
N ILE A 10 -129.34 -38.51 -52.53
CA ILE A 10 -129.32 -39.58 -51.52
C ILE A 10 -130.30 -39.27 -50.39
N ARG A 11 -130.29 -38.04 -49.86
CA ARG A 11 -131.16 -37.63 -48.74
C ARG A 11 -132.65 -37.66 -49.08
N ASN A 12 -133.01 -37.30 -50.30
CA ASN A 12 -134.40 -37.14 -50.70
C ASN A 12 -134.98 -38.36 -51.46
N ARG A 13 -134.27 -39.50 -51.49
CA ARG A 13 -134.74 -40.70 -52.20
C ARG A 13 -135.86 -41.39 -51.42
N SER A 14 -137.04 -41.50 -52.02
CA SER A 14 -138.15 -42.33 -51.53
C SER A 14 -138.19 -43.67 -52.27
N PHE A 15 -138.58 -44.74 -51.54
CA PHE A 15 -138.69 -46.10 -52.07
C PHE A 15 -140.14 -46.58 -51.97
N GLN A 16 -140.57 -47.45 -52.88
CA GLN A 16 -141.91 -48.05 -52.84
C GLN A 16 -142.09 -48.95 -51.60
N THR A 17 -143.29 -49.02 -51.02
CA THR A 17 -143.61 -49.87 -49.84
C THR A 17 -144.48 -51.07 -50.21
N THR A 18 -144.08 -52.26 -49.80
CA THR A 18 -144.81 -53.53 -49.94
C THR A 18 -145.38 -53.98 -48.58
N PHE A 19 -146.21 -55.04 -48.56
CA PHE A 19 -146.83 -55.53 -47.32
C PHE A 19 -145.74 -56.04 -46.35
N ARG A 20 -145.38 -55.14 -45.41
CA ARG A 20 -144.24 -55.20 -44.45
C ARG A 20 -142.89 -54.66 -44.95
N GLY A 21 -142.86 -53.44 -45.50
CA GLY A 21 -141.63 -52.62 -45.57
C GLY A 21 -141.33 -52.03 -46.95
N PHE A 22 -140.16 -51.37 -47.11
CA PHE A 22 -139.71 -50.86 -48.41
C PHE A 22 -139.29 -52.01 -49.34
N ASP A 23 -139.43 -51.80 -50.66
CA ASP A 23 -138.99 -52.76 -51.68
C ASP A 23 -137.47 -52.96 -51.59
N ARG A 24 -137.08 -54.17 -51.20
CA ARG A 24 -135.69 -54.56 -50.98
C ARG A 24 -134.87 -54.46 -52.27
N THR A 25 -135.50 -54.68 -53.42
CA THR A 25 -134.83 -54.68 -54.73
C THR A 25 -134.40 -53.27 -55.11
N GLU A 26 -135.31 -52.29 -55.00
CA GLU A 26 -135.05 -50.88 -55.32
C GLU A 26 -133.99 -50.25 -54.40
N VAL A 27 -134.04 -50.57 -53.10
CA VAL A 27 -133.03 -50.10 -52.12
C VAL A 27 -131.65 -50.69 -52.43
N THR A 28 -131.59 -51.97 -52.80
CA THR A 28 -130.31 -52.64 -53.10
C THR A 28 -129.68 -52.06 -54.37
N GLU A 29 -130.47 -51.81 -55.42
CA GLU A 29 -129.97 -51.15 -56.64
C GLU A 29 -129.47 -49.72 -56.38
N PHE A 30 -130.17 -48.96 -55.53
CA PHE A 30 -129.73 -47.61 -55.18
C PHE A 30 -128.46 -47.60 -54.31
N LEU A 31 -128.35 -48.50 -53.34
CA LEU A 31 -127.15 -48.68 -52.53
C LEU A 31 -125.96 -49.14 -53.38
N GLU A 32 -126.18 -50.01 -54.38
CA GLU A 32 -125.14 -50.36 -55.35
C GLU A 32 -124.71 -49.16 -56.20
N LYS A 33 -125.65 -48.31 -56.63
CA LYS A 33 -125.32 -47.06 -57.35
C LYS A 33 -124.48 -46.12 -56.49
N ILE A 34 -124.81 -45.98 -55.20
CA ILE A 34 -124.04 -45.20 -54.23
C ILE A 34 -122.66 -45.82 -54.00
N SER A 35 -122.56 -47.13 -53.78
CA SER A 35 -121.29 -47.84 -53.58
C SER A 35 -120.35 -47.62 -54.76
N ARG A 36 -120.84 -47.78 -55.99
CA ARG A 36 -120.05 -47.51 -57.21
C ARG A 36 -119.60 -46.04 -57.32
N THR A 37 -120.42 -45.11 -56.84
CA THR A 37 -120.09 -43.68 -56.84
C THR A 37 -119.03 -43.36 -55.79
N ILE A 38 -119.13 -43.91 -54.58
CA ILE A 38 -118.12 -43.76 -53.52
C ILE A 38 -116.80 -44.40 -53.95
N GLU A 39 -116.82 -45.63 -54.48
CA GLU A 39 -115.62 -46.30 -55.00
C GLU A 39 -114.97 -45.53 -56.16
N PHE A 40 -115.74 -44.80 -56.96
CA PHE A 40 -115.21 -43.92 -57.99
C PHE A 40 -114.57 -42.67 -57.39
N LEU A 41 -115.24 -42.02 -56.44
CA LEU A 41 -114.72 -40.82 -55.76
C LEU A 41 -113.48 -41.12 -54.92
N ASP A 42 -113.42 -42.27 -54.24
CA ASP A 42 -112.24 -42.70 -53.49
C ASP A 42 -111.06 -43.00 -54.41
N ARG A 43 -111.31 -43.62 -55.56
CA ARG A 43 -110.28 -43.81 -56.60
C ARG A 43 -109.78 -42.49 -57.16
N GLU A 44 -110.67 -41.54 -57.42
CA GLU A 44 -110.27 -40.24 -57.96
C GLU A 44 -109.56 -39.37 -56.91
N ARG A 45 -109.99 -39.43 -55.65
CA ARG A 45 -109.29 -38.79 -54.52
C ARG A 45 -107.90 -39.39 -54.33
N ALA A 46 -107.76 -40.71 -54.37
CA ALA A 46 -106.47 -41.38 -54.28
C ALA A 46 -105.57 -40.99 -55.45
N ARG A 47 -106.11 -40.90 -56.67
CA ARG A 47 -105.39 -40.45 -57.86
C ARG A 47 -104.89 -39.01 -57.74
N ILE A 48 -105.77 -38.07 -57.38
CA ILE A 48 -105.42 -36.66 -57.21
C ILE A 48 -104.40 -36.50 -56.08
N SER A 49 -104.62 -37.16 -54.94
CA SER A 49 -103.67 -37.13 -53.82
C SER A 49 -102.29 -37.59 -54.24
N THR A 50 -102.21 -38.73 -54.93
CA THR A 50 -100.93 -39.31 -55.39
C THR A 50 -100.23 -38.39 -56.37
N GLN A 51 -100.96 -37.86 -57.36
CA GLN A 51 -100.41 -36.90 -58.34
C GLN A 51 -99.94 -35.60 -57.68
N SER A 52 -100.71 -35.05 -56.72
CA SER A 52 -100.30 -33.83 -56.01
C SER A 52 -99.07 -34.07 -55.13
N THR A 53 -98.95 -35.21 -54.45
CA THR A 53 -97.73 -35.53 -53.68
C THR A 53 -96.53 -35.76 -54.58
N GLU A 54 -96.66 -36.53 -55.67
CA GLU A 54 -95.55 -36.80 -56.59
C GLU A 54 -95.06 -35.52 -57.28
N GLN A 55 -95.96 -34.61 -57.62
CA GLN A 55 -95.62 -33.34 -58.25
C GLN A 55 -94.97 -32.37 -57.25
N VAL A 56 -95.51 -32.25 -56.03
CA VAL A 56 -94.93 -31.39 -54.98
C VAL A 56 -93.57 -31.92 -54.52
N ASP A 57 -93.41 -33.22 -54.33
CA ASP A 57 -92.11 -33.82 -53.95
C ASP A 57 -91.09 -33.68 -55.07
N GLY A 58 -91.50 -33.85 -56.34
CA GLY A 58 -90.64 -33.65 -57.50
C GLY A 58 -90.15 -32.19 -57.65
N ASP A 59 -91.06 -31.23 -57.52
CA ASP A 59 -90.72 -29.80 -57.58
C ASP A 59 -89.79 -29.41 -56.42
N LEU A 60 -90.08 -29.86 -55.19
CA LEU A 60 -89.25 -29.58 -54.01
C LEU A 60 -87.85 -30.20 -54.13
N GLN A 61 -87.76 -31.43 -54.64
CA GLN A 61 -86.49 -32.11 -54.88
C GLN A 61 -85.65 -31.40 -55.95
N SER A 62 -86.30 -30.87 -57.00
CA SER A 62 -85.62 -30.10 -58.04
C SER A 62 -85.08 -28.76 -57.51
N GLU A 63 -85.84 -28.06 -56.68
CA GLU A 63 -85.41 -26.82 -56.03
C GLU A 63 -84.27 -27.08 -55.03
N PHE A 64 -84.36 -28.14 -54.22
CA PHE A 64 -83.24 -28.54 -53.34
C PHE A 64 -81.98 -28.91 -54.12
N GLN A 65 -82.10 -29.59 -55.27
CA GLN A 65 -80.96 -29.90 -56.12
C GLN A 65 -80.34 -28.63 -56.71
N ARG A 66 -81.16 -27.67 -57.16
CA ARG A 66 -80.68 -26.39 -57.67
C ARG A 66 -79.95 -25.59 -56.60
N VAL A 67 -80.57 -25.42 -55.43
CA VAL A 67 -79.96 -24.73 -54.29
C VAL A 67 -78.69 -25.45 -53.84
N SER A 68 -78.66 -26.78 -53.83
CA SER A 68 -77.45 -27.54 -53.47
C SER A 68 -76.32 -27.35 -54.49
N SER A 69 -76.64 -27.25 -55.78
CA SER A 69 -75.67 -26.95 -56.84
C SER A 69 -75.09 -25.55 -56.67
N GLU A 70 -75.94 -24.54 -56.47
CA GLU A 70 -75.52 -23.15 -56.25
C GLU A 70 -74.67 -23.01 -54.97
N ILE A 71 -75.04 -23.70 -53.89
CA ILE A 71 -74.23 -23.75 -52.66
C ILE A 71 -72.89 -24.45 -52.93
N GLY A 72 -72.87 -25.52 -53.72
CA GLY A 72 -71.65 -26.22 -54.11
C GLY A 72 -70.68 -25.31 -54.87
N GLU A 73 -71.19 -24.57 -55.86
CA GLU A 73 -70.41 -23.59 -56.63
C GLU A 73 -69.89 -22.46 -55.74
N LEU A 74 -70.71 -21.94 -54.81
CA LEU A 74 -70.29 -20.90 -53.88
C LEU A 74 -69.20 -21.38 -52.91
N LEU A 75 -69.33 -22.60 -52.37
CA LEU A 75 -68.33 -23.18 -51.47
C LEU A 75 -67.02 -23.44 -52.19
N GLU A 76 -67.07 -23.87 -53.45
CA GLU A 76 -65.86 -24.09 -54.25
C GLU A 76 -65.19 -22.76 -54.60
N ALA A 77 -65.95 -21.75 -55.02
CA ALA A 77 -65.43 -20.40 -55.23
C ALA A 77 -64.81 -19.82 -53.95
N ALA A 78 -65.44 -20.05 -52.79
CA ALA A 78 -64.91 -19.63 -51.50
C ALA A 78 -63.62 -20.38 -51.13
N ARG A 79 -63.50 -21.68 -51.44
CA ARG A 79 -62.27 -22.46 -51.25
C ARG A 79 -61.14 -21.96 -52.11
N VAL A 80 -61.36 -21.76 -53.41
CA VAL A 80 -60.36 -21.23 -54.34
C VAL A 80 -59.92 -19.83 -53.92
N ALA A 81 -60.85 -18.97 -53.49
CA ALA A 81 -60.51 -17.65 -52.96
C ALA A 81 -59.68 -17.73 -51.67
N ALA A 82 -60.00 -18.67 -50.78
CA ALA A 82 -59.24 -18.90 -49.55
C ALA A 82 -57.83 -19.44 -49.81
N GLU A 83 -57.67 -20.38 -50.74
CA GLU A 83 -56.37 -20.88 -51.19
C GLU A 83 -55.53 -19.75 -51.82
N GLY A 84 -56.12 -18.96 -52.72
CA GLY A 84 -55.44 -17.80 -53.30
C GLY A 84 -55.08 -16.70 -52.28
N MET A 85 -55.79 -16.60 -51.14
CA MET A 85 -55.38 -15.75 -50.02
C MET A 85 -54.20 -16.36 -49.25
N ARG A 86 -54.20 -17.67 -49.00
CA ARG A 86 -53.10 -18.37 -48.32
C ARG A 86 -51.81 -18.31 -49.13
N ASP A 87 -51.88 -18.53 -50.44
CA ASP A 87 -50.70 -18.50 -51.31
C ASP A 87 -50.09 -17.10 -51.38
N ARG A 88 -50.92 -16.05 -51.48
CA ARG A 88 -50.44 -14.66 -51.44
C ARG A 88 -49.82 -14.31 -50.09
N ALA A 89 -50.48 -14.67 -48.98
CA ALA A 89 -49.93 -14.45 -47.65
C ALA A 89 -48.60 -15.22 -47.45
N ALA A 90 -48.48 -16.43 -47.98
CA ALA A 90 -47.25 -17.22 -47.92
C ALA A 90 -46.13 -16.60 -48.76
N ALA A 91 -46.44 -16.08 -49.96
CA ALA A 91 -45.48 -15.39 -50.81
C ALA A 91 -45.00 -14.07 -50.18
N GLU A 92 -45.91 -13.26 -49.66
CA GLU A 92 -45.60 -12.00 -48.98
C GLU A 92 -44.76 -12.26 -47.71
N ALA A 93 -45.11 -13.27 -46.92
CA ALA A 93 -44.31 -13.66 -45.76
C ALA A 93 -42.90 -14.16 -46.15
N ALA A 94 -42.76 -14.83 -47.30
CA ALA A 94 -41.45 -15.27 -47.80
C ALA A 94 -40.60 -14.08 -48.29
N GLU A 95 -41.22 -13.10 -48.94
CA GLU A 95 -40.56 -11.85 -49.35
C GLU A 95 -40.10 -11.04 -48.14
N TRP A 96 -40.96 -10.84 -47.14
CA TRP A 96 -40.58 -10.16 -45.89
C TRP A 96 -39.46 -10.86 -45.15
N ARG A 97 -39.48 -12.20 -45.08
CA ARG A 97 -38.36 -12.95 -44.47
C ARG A 97 -37.06 -12.71 -45.22
N ARG A 98 -37.09 -12.76 -46.56
CA ARG A 98 -35.89 -12.53 -47.38
C ARG A 98 -35.34 -11.11 -47.20
N SER A 99 -36.22 -10.10 -47.25
CA SER A 99 -35.83 -8.70 -47.02
C SER A 99 -35.25 -8.51 -45.61
N ALA A 100 -35.90 -9.06 -44.58
CA ALA A 100 -35.40 -8.97 -43.21
C ALA A 100 -34.07 -9.72 -43.01
N GLU A 101 -33.87 -10.86 -43.69
CA GLU A 101 -32.60 -11.57 -43.68
C GLU A 101 -31.49 -10.77 -44.37
N GLU A 102 -31.77 -10.13 -45.51
CA GLU A 102 -30.85 -9.26 -46.23
C GLU A 102 -30.45 -8.05 -45.36
N ASP A 103 -31.44 -7.31 -44.83
CA ASP A 103 -31.22 -6.20 -43.90
C ASP A 103 -30.40 -6.61 -42.68
N ALA A 104 -30.70 -7.78 -42.11
CA ALA A 104 -29.94 -8.31 -40.97
C ALA A 104 -28.50 -8.71 -41.34
N THR A 105 -28.25 -9.16 -42.57
CA THR A 105 -26.89 -9.46 -43.03
C THR A 105 -26.08 -8.19 -43.28
N ASP A 106 -26.71 -7.15 -43.81
CA ASP A 106 -26.03 -5.89 -44.09
C ASP A 106 -25.73 -5.13 -42.80
N LEU A 107 -26.68 -5.11 -41.85
CA LEU A 107 -26.43 -4.57 -40.50
C LEU A 107 -25.29 -5.30 -39.78
N ARG A 108 -25.18 -6.63 -39.97
CA ARG A 108 -24.07 -7.41 -39.40
C ARG A 108 -22.72 -7.05 -40.02
N LYS A 109 -22.66 -6.83 -41.34
CA LYS A 109 -21.42 -6.41 -42.02
C LYS A 109 -21.01 -5.01 -41.60
N GLU A 110 -21.95 -4.08 -41.49
CA GLU A 110 -21.70 -2.71 -41.03
C GLU A 110 -21.17 -2.72 -39.59
N ALA A 111 -21.85 -3.42 -38.68
CA ALA A 111 -21.40 -3.56 -37.30
C ALA A 111 -20.01 -4.22 -37.19
N GLN A 112 -19.69 -5.18 -38.06
CA GLN A 112 -18.36 -5.80 -38.11
C GLN A 112 -17.29 -4.81 -38.59
N SER A 113 -17.57 -4.04 -39.65
CA SER A 113 -16.67 -3.01 -40.17
C SER A 113 -16.41 -1.93 -39.11
N ASP A 114 -17.45 -1.48 -38.41
CA ASP A 114 -17.33 -0.50 -37.33
C ASP A 114 -16.49 -1.06 -36.18
N ALA A 115 -16.69 -2.33 -35.80
CA ALA A 115 -15.89 -2.98 -34.78
C ALA A 115 -14.41 -3.15 -35.19
N GLU A 116 -14.12 -3.35 -36.48
CA GLU A 116 -12.75 -3.36 -37.02
C GLU A 116 -12.12 -1.97 -36.99
N ALA A 117 -12.86 -0.93 -37.40
CA ALA A 117 -12.41 0.46 -37.35
C ALA A 117 -12.11 0.91 -35.91
N LEU A 118 -13.03 0.66 -34.97
CA LEU A 118 -12.86 0.99 -33.55
C LEU A 118 -11.64 0.27 -32.93
N ARG A 119 -11.39 -0.99 -33.31
CA ARG A 119 -10.18 -1.71 -32.87
C ARG A 119 -8.91 -1.10 -33.44
N GLY A 120 -8.93 -0.65 -34.71
CA GLY A 120 -7.80 0.05 -35.33
C GLY A 120 -7.49 1.39 -34.65
N ASP A 121 -8.53 2.18 -34.37
CA ASP A 121 -8.40 3.47 -33.68
C ASP A 121 -7.90 3.29 -32.24
N ALA A 122 -8.44 2.30 -31.52
CA ALA A 122 -7.98 1.96 -30.18
C ALA A 122 -6.50 1.52 -30.18
N TRP A 123 -6.08 0.71 -31.17
CA TRP A 123 -4.70 0.25 -31.28
C TRP A 123 -3.73 1.40 -31.60
N SER A 124 -4.08 2.26 -32.55
CA SER A 124 -3.27 3.42 -32.91
C SER A 124 -3.12 4.41 -31.76
N THR A 125 -4.22 4.70 -31.05
CA THR A 125 -4.21 5.57 -29.87
C THR A 125 -3.38 4.95 -28.74
N SER A 126 -3.53 3.65 -28.48
CA SER A 126 -2.75 2.95 -27.45
C SER A 126 -1.27 2.94 -27.78
N LYS A 127 -0.91 2.72 -29.06
CA LYS A 127 0.47 2.79 -29.53
C LYS A 127 1.06 4.18 -29.36
N GLN A 128 0.31 5.22 -29.73
CA GLN A 128 0.74 6.61 -29.53
C GLN A 128 0.96 6.93 -28.03
N MET A 129 0.07 6.46 -27.15
CA MET A 129 0.22 6.62 -25.70
C MET A 129 1.46 5.89 -25.17
N LEU A 130 1.72 4.67 -25.65
CA LEU A 130 2.91 3.91 -25.27
C LEU A 130 4.19 4.60 -25.75
N ASP A 131 4.23 5.05 -27.01
CA ASP A 131 5.38 5.75 -27.57
C ASP A 131 5.65 7.07 -26.82
N GLN A 132 4.59 7.81 -26.45
CA GLN A 132 4.69 9.00 -25.62
C GLN A 132 5.23 8.69 -24.22
N SER A 133 4.66 7.69 -23.54
CA SER A 133 5.10 7.29 -22.20
C SER A 133 6.56 6.82 -22.20
N GLN A 134 6.99 6.07 -23.22
CA GLN A 134 8.38 5.68 -23.38
C GLN A 134 9.30 6.88 -23.65
N ALA A 135 8.85 7.88 -24.41
CA ALA A 135 9.62 9.10 -24.62
C ALA A 135 9.77 9.92 -23.34
N GLU A 136 8.70 10.06 -22.56
CA GLU A 136 8.72 10.72 -21.25
C GLU A 136 9.63 9.99 -20.25
N ALA A 137 9.55 8.65 -20.19
CA ALA A 137 10.43 7.85 -19.34
C ALA A 137 11.90 8.04 -19.71
N ARG A 138 12.25 8.02 -21.01
CA ARG A 138 13.61 8.31 -21.47
C ARG A 138 14.09 9.70 -21.05
N GLN A 139 13.25 10.72 -21.19
CA GLN A 139 13.59 12.09 -20.77
C GLN A 139 13.83 12.20 -19.26
N ILE A 140 13.04 11.49 -18.44
CA ILE A 140 13.23 11.46 -16.98
C ILE A 140 14.56 10.78 -16.65
N HIS A 141 14.88 9.65 -17.29
CA HIS A 141 16.16 8.97 -17.09
C HIS A 141 17.35 9.86 -17.48
N GLU A 142 17.31 10.50 -18.64
CA GLU A 142 18.37 11.42 -19.09
C GLU A 142 18.49 12.68 -18.21
N ALA A 143 17.39 13.13 -17.60
CA ALA A 143 17.43 14.21 -16.61
C ALA A 143 18.05 13.74 -15.29
N ALA A 144 17.62 12.59 -14.77
CA ALA A 144 18.14 12.01 -13.54
C ALA A 144 19.63 11.69 -13.65
N GLU A 145 20.10 11.19 -14.79
CA GLU A 145 21.52 10.94 -15.05
C GLU A 145 22.35 12.24 -15.01
N ARG A 146 21.86 13.31 -15.64
CA ARG A 146 22.52 14.63 -15.60
C ARG A 146 22.57 15.20 -14.18
N ASP A 147 21.50 15.06 -13.42
CA ASP A 147 21.43 15.54 -12.04
C ASP A 147 22.35 14.72 -11.13
N ALA A 148 22.40 13.39 -11.29
CA ALA A 148 23.32 12.53 -10.57
C ALA A 148 24.78 12.92 -10.83
N LEU A 149 25.16 13.15 -12.09
CA LEU A 149 26.50 13.63 -12.44
C LEU A 149 26.80 15.02 -11.83
N ALA A 150 25.80 15.91 -11.77
CA ALA A 150 25.94 17.22 -11.14
C ALA A 150 26.16 17.12 -9.63
N VAL A 151 25.43 16.24 -8.94
CA VAL A 151 25.57 15.97 -7.50
C VAL A 151 26.92 15.37 -7.19
N VAL A 152 27.34 14.33 -7.93
CA VAL A 152 28.67 13.72 -7.78
C VAL A 152 29.75 14.78 -7.96
N GLY A 153 29.70 15.56 -9.05
CA GLY A 153 30.66 16.63 -9.28
C GLY A 153 30.64 17.73 -8.20
N HIS A 154 29.50 18.00 -7.56
CA HIS A 154 29.42 18.93 -6.43
C HIS A 154 30.09 18.34 -5.19
N SER A 155 29.75 17.09 -4.84
CA SER A 155 30.28 16.37 -3.68
C SER A 155 31.80 16.21 -3.74
N GLU A 156 32.36 15.93 -4.92
CA GLU A 156 33.81 15.83 -5.12
C GLU A 156 34.48 17.18 -4.87
N ARG A 157 33.92 18.27 -5.43
CA ARG A 157 34.46 19.62 -5.22
C ARG A 157 34.38 20.05 -3.76
N GLU A 158 33.29 19.72 -3.08
CA GLU A 158 33.12 20.00 -1.67
C GLU A 158 34.10 19.18 -0.81
N SER A 159 34.23 17.88 -1.08
CA SER A 159 35.20 17.00 -0.43
C SER A 159 36.63 17.50 -0.61
N HIS A 160 37.00 17.95 -1.81
CA HIS A 160 38.30 18.55 -2.03
C HIS A 160 38.50 19.85 -1.24
N ARG A 161 37.46 20.68 -1.09
CA ARG A 161 37.53 21.91 -0.30
C ARG A 161 37.66 21.63 1.19
N THR A 162 36.89 20.69 1.74
CA THR A 162 36.94 20.31 3.16
C THR A 162 38.28 19.66 3.49
N LEU A 163 38.79 18.76 2.66
CA LEU A 163 40.13 18.18 2.82
C LEU A 163 41.23 19.24 2.76
N ALA A 164 41.14 20.19 1.82
CA ALA A 164 42.12 21.28 1.72
C ALA A 164 42.02 22.27 2.91
N ALA A 165 40.85 22.45 3.50
CA ALA A 165 40.67 23.24 4.72
C ALA A 165 41.25 22.50 5.93
N ALA A 166 40.89 21.23 6.13
CA ALA A 166 41.38 20.38 7.21
C ALA A 166 42.90 20.24 7.19
N LYS A 167 43.52 20.08 6.02
CA LYS A 167 44.99 20.06 5.88
C LYS A 167 45.63 21.36 6.32
N ARG A 168 45.07 22.51 5.93
CA ARG A 168 45.60 23.83 6.34
C ARG A 168 45.47 24.04 7.84
N GLU A 169 44.33 23.65 8.42
CA GLU A 169 44.11 23.74 9.86
C GLU A 169 45.08 22.83 10.63
N ALA A 170 45.28 21.58 10.19
CA ALA A 170 46.25 20.67 10.78
C ALA A 170 47.68 21.21 10.71
N GLU A 171 48.09 21.80 9.58
CA GLU A 171 49.40 22.46 9.46
C GLU A 171 49.54 23.66 10.40
N GLU A 172 48.49 24.47 10.56
CA GLU A 172 48.48 25.60 11.48
C GLU A 172 48.57 25.14 12.94
N GLN A 173 47.81 24.11 13.32
CA GLN A 173 47.90 23.49 14.65
C GLN A 173 49.30 22.96 14.94
N LEU A 174 49.93 22.27 13.98
CA LEU A 174 51.32 21.81 14.11
C LEU A 174 52.31 22.97 14.27
N ARG A 175 52.15 24.05 13.49
CA ARG A 175 52.98 25.26 13.64
C ARG A 175 52.80 25.88 15.02
N ASN A 176 51.57 26.01 15.50
CA ASN A 176 51.26 26.57 16.80
C ASN A 176 51.84 25.72 17.94
N SER A 177 51.65 24.40 17.89
CA SER A 177 52.25 23.46 18.86
C SER A 177 53.78 23.54 18.86
N LYS A 178 54.40 23.68 17.68
CA LYS A 178 55.86 23.83 17.58
C LYS A 178 56.34 25.14 18.20
N MET A 179 55.69 26.26 17.91
CA MET A 179 56.02 27.55 18.51
C MET A 179 55.84 27.55 20.03
N GLU A 180 54.78 26.93 20.53
CA GLU A 180 54.56 26.77 21.97
C GLU A 180 55.63 25.89 22.62
N SER A 181 55.97 24.77 21.99
CA SER A 181 57.04 23.88 22.46
C SER A 181 58.39 24.59 22.51
N GLU A 182 58.74 25.34 21.47
CA GLU A 182 59.97 26.14 21.44
C GLU A 182 59.96 27.21 22.54
N ARG A 183 58.82 27.88 22.76
CA ARG A 183 58.65 28.86 23.84
C ARG A 183 58.86 28.22 25.21
N LEU A 184 58.25 27.06 25.48
CA LEU A 184 58.40 26.33 26.74
C LEU A 184 59.85 25.89 26.95
N LEU A 185 60.55 25.45 25.90
CA LEU A 185 61.98 25.10 25.98
C LEU A 185 62.85 26.31 26.31
N VAL A 186 62.58 27.48 25.71
CA VAL A 186 63.30 28.73 26.04
C VAL A 186 63.04 29.13 27.49
N GLU A 187 61.79 29.07 27.95
CA GLU A 187 61.43 29.38 29.33
C GLU A 187 62.08 28.40 30.33
N ALA A 188 62.07 27.09 30.02
CA ALA A 188 62.71 26.07 30.84
C ALA A 188 64.23 26.27 30.93
N ARG A 189 64.90 26.63 29.83
CA ARG A 189 66.33 26.97 29.82
C ARG A 189 66.60 28.22 30.66
N ALA A 190 65.80 29.28 30.52
CA ALA A 190 65.96 30.49 31.33
C ALA A 190 65.78 30.21 32.83
N LYS A 191 64.78 29.39 33.22
CA LYS A 191 64.60 28.94 34.60
C LYS A 191 65.79 28.11 35.09
N HIS A 192 66.26 27.16 34.29
CA HIS A 192 67.46 26.37 34.59
C HIS A 192 68.67 27.26 34.85
N ASP A 193 68.96 28.20 33.95
CA ASP A 193 70.11 29.09 34.08
C ASP A 193 69.98 30.00 35.31
N GLY A 194 68.77 30.48 35.63
CA GLY A 194 68.49 31.20 36.86
C GLY A 194 68.73 30.36 38.12
N ILE A 195 68.37 29.08 38.12
CA ILE A 195 68.68 28.14 39.22
C ILE A 195 70.21 27.97 39.35
N ILE A 196 70.93 27.81 38.25
CA ILE A 196 72.39 27.68 38.28
C ILE A 196 73.06 28.96 38.79
N GLU A 197 72.58 30.14 38.37
CA GLU A 197 73.11 31.42 38.84
C GLU A 197 72.85 31.63 40.33
N THR A 198 71.64 31.32 40.81
CA THR A 198 71.32 31.40 42.24
C THR A 198 72.13 30.40 43.07
N ALA A 199 72.31 29.16 42.58
CA ALA A 199 73.17 28.17 43.22
C ALA A 199 74.64 28.63 43.27
N ARG A 200 75.16 29.24 42.19
CA ARG A 200 76.51 29.84 42.16
C ARG A 200 76.66 30.97 43.17
N LYS A 201 75.72 31.92 43.21
CA LYS A 201 75.72 33.00 44.21
C LYS A 201 75.69 32.46 45.64
N GLN A 202 74.90 31.42 45.90
CA GLN A 202 74.87 30.77 47.21
C GLN A 202 76.20 30.06 47.53
N ALA A 203 76.82 29.41 46.55
CA ALA A 203 78.13 28.78 46.69
C ALA A 203 79.24 29.81 46.96
N ASP A 204 79.28 30.92 46.21
CA ASP A 204 80.24 32.00 46.40
C ASP A 204 80.07 32.64 47.80
N ALA A 205 78.84 32.94 48.20
CA ALA A 205 78.55 33.43 49.55
C ALA A 205 78.94 32.43 50.65
N ALA A 206 78.79 31.13 50.41
CA ALA A 206 79.26 30.10 51.32
C ALA A 206 80.80 30.04 51.39
N GLN A 207 81.49 30.19 50.25
CA GLN A 207 82.95 30.28 50.20
C GLN A 207 83.49 31.52 50.90
N GLU A 208 82.85 32.67 50.74
CA GLU A 208 83.21 33.90 51.47
C GLU A 208 83.03 33.72 52.97
N ARG A 209 81.93 33.10 53.42
CA ARG A 209 81.74 32.73 54.83
C ARG A 209 82.82 31.79 55.32
N ALA A 210 83.21 30.79 54.52
CA ALA A 210 84.30 29.87 54.86
C ALA A 210 85.63 30.61 55.00
N ARG A 211 85.99 31.49 54.06
CA ARG A 211 87.20 32.33 54.15
C ARG A 211 87.17 33.27 55.35
N ALA A 212 86.02 33.88 55.64
CA ALA A 212 85.87 34.73 56.82
C ALA A 212 86.06 33.94 58.13
N LEU A 213 85.58 32.69 58.18
CA LEU A 213 85.83 31.79 59.31
C LEU A 213 87.29 31.37 59.40
N GLU A 214 87.99 31.14 58.28
CA GLU A 214 89.43 30.87 58.25
C GLU A 214 90.24 32.07 58.78
N VAL A 215 89.95 33.29 58.31
CA VAL A 215 90.59 34.52 58.81
C VAL A 215 90.34 34.69 60.31
N ARG A 216 89.09 34.52 60.77
CA ARG A 216 88.74 34.58 62.20
C ARG A 216 89.46 33.51 63.01
N ARG A 217 89.61 32.29 62.47
CA ARG A 217 90.39 31.21 63.10
C ARG A 217 91.85 31.65 63.24
N ASP A 218 92.45 32.21 62.20
CA ASP A 218 93.84 32.65 62.24
C ASP A 218 94.06 33.83 63.20
N GLU A 219 93.11 34.78 63.25
CA GLU A 219 93.07 35.85 64.26
C GLU A 219 92.99 35.27 65.67
N LEU A 220 92.07 34.34 65.93
CA LEU A 220 91.95 33.66 67.22
C LEU A 220 93.22 32.87 67.59
N LEU A 221 93.91 32.26 66.63
CA LEU A 221 95.19 31.59 66.85
C LEU A 221 96.29 32.60 67.23
N ALA A 222 96.35 33.76 66.58
CA ALA A 222 97.28 34.84 66.94
C ALA A 222 96.95 35.46 68.32
N GLU A 223 95.67 35.62 68.65
CA GLU A 223 95.22 36.00 69.99
C GLU A 223 95.64 34.96 71.03
N LEU A 224 95.51 33.65 70.74
CA LEU A 224 95.99 32.59 71.62
C LEU A 224 97.52 32.63 71.78
N GLU A 225 98.27 32.92 70.72
CA GLU A 225 99.73 33.02 70.77
C GLU A 225 100.20 34.24 71.57
N THR A 226 99.50 35.38 71.45
CA THR A 226 99.77 36.57 72.29
C THR A 226 99.36 36.38 73.75
N VAL A 227 98.24 35.69 74.02
CA VAL A 227 97.89 35.27 75.39
C VAL A 227 98.97 34.33 75.94
N ARG A 228 99.45 33.38 75.14
CA ARG A 228 100.52 32.45 75.54
C ARG A 228 101.84 33.17 75.83
N SER A 229 102.22 34.15 75.00
CA SER A 229 103.44 34.94 75.24
C SER A 229 103.31 35.84 76.48
N ARG A 230 102.12 36.40 76.76
CA ARG A 230 101.82 37.11 78.01
C ARG A 230 101.86 36.20 79.23
N ILE A 231 101.35 34.96 79.12
CA ILE A 231 101.47 33.97 80.18
C ILE A 231 102.95 33.67 80.43
N HIS A 232 103.75 33.43 79.39
CA HIS A 232 105.20 33.23 79.54
C HIS A 232 105.93 34.45 80.14
N ALA A 233 105.52 35.68 79.81
CA ALA A 233 106.06 36.89 80.43
C ALA A 233 105.67 37.01 81.91
N MET A 234 104.42 36.69 82.27
CA MET A 234 103.98 36.62 83.66
C MET A 234 104.69 35.50 84.44
N GLU A 235 104.94 34.35 83.82
CA GLU A 235 105.74 33.27 84.39
C GLU A 235 107.19 33.73 84.63
N ALA A 236 107.78 34.48 83.68
CA ALA A 236 109.10 35.07 83.84
C ALA A 236 109.15 36.13 84.95
N ASP A 237 108.14 37.00 85.07
CA ASP A 237 107.99 37.98 86.16
C ASP A 237 107.81 37.28 87.53
N ILE A 238 107.07 36.16 87.56
CA ILE A 238 106.91 35.35 88.77
C ILE A 238 108.24 34.69 89.14
N GLU A 239 109.01 34.19 88.17
CA GLU A 239 110.32 33.57 88.37
C GLU A 239 111.38 34.61 88.79
N GLU A 240 111.29 35.85 88.29
CA GLU A 240 112.13 36.98 88.68
C GLU A 240 111.81 37.47 90.10
N ARG A 241 110.54 37.38 90.53
CA ARG A 241 110.10 37.59 91.92
C ARG A 241 110.38 36.39 92.84
N ARG A 242 110.97 35.29 92.34
CA ARG A 242 111.22 34.04 93.08
C ARG A 242 112.67 33.82 93.51
N LYS A 243 113.54 34.83 93.46
CA LYS A 243 114.90 34.74 94.02
C LYS A 243 114.98 35.32 95.46
N PRO A 244 115.70 34.67 96.39
CA PRO A 244 115.20 34.45 97.75
C PRO A 244 115.79 35.40 98.81
N VAL A 245 114.97 35.78 99.81
CA VAL A 245 115.41 36.23 101.15
C VAL A 245 114.62 35.44 102.21
N PRO A 246 115.27 34.76 103.18
CA PRO A 246 114.64 33.84 104.15
C PRO A 246 114.48 34.48 105.55
N PRO A 247 114.00 33.75 106.59
CA PRO A 247 112.63 33.30 106.86
C PRO A 247 112.11 33.83 108.22
N GLU A 248 110.81 33.72 108.54
CA GLU A 248 110.25 33.37 109.88
C GLU A 248 108.70 33.44 109.95
N PRO A 249 108.02 32.85 110.97
CA PRO A 249 106.95 31.87 110.77
C PRO A 249 105.55 32.30 111.29
N GLY A 250 104.53 31.49 110.99
CA GLY A 250 103.25 31.44 111.72
C GLY A 250 102.03 31.77 110.85
N GLN A 251 101.31 30.76 110.34
CA GLN A 251 99.98 30.31 110.86
C GLN A 251 98.78 31.14 110.30
N PRO A 252 97.52 30.69 110.40
CA PRO A 252 96.83 29.82 109.43
C PRO A 252 95.47 30.43 108.96
N ALA A 253 94.61 29.62 108.32
CA ALA A 253 93.17 29.84 108.09
C ALA A 253 92.82 30.74 106.87
N SER A 254 91.68 30.65 106.18
CA SER A 254 90.43 29.89 106.35
C SER A 254 89.60 30.02 105.07
N VAL A 255 88.84 28.97 104.76
CA VAL A 255 87.71 28.91 103.81
C VAL A 255 86.58 29.89 104.19
N ARG A 256 85.91 30.50 103.19
CA ARG A 256 84.43 30.67 103.06
C ARG A 256 84.11 31.43 101.75
N LEU A 257 83.34 30.93 100.78
CA LEU A 257 81.91 30.55 100.71
C LEU A 257 80.91 31.74 100.81
N ILE A 258 80.19 31.95 99.67
CA ILE A 258 78.76 32.37 99.51
C ILE A 258 78.55 33.92 99.43
N PRO A 259 77.53 34.48 98.72
CA PRO A 259 77.10 34.37 97.31
C PRO A 259 76.51 35.73 96.77
N ALA A 260 75.70 35.67 95.69
CA ALA A 260 74.53 36.54 95.38
C ALA A 260 74.79 38.03 95.06
N GLU A 261 74.05 38.74 94.21
CA GLU A 261 72.77 38.60 93.51
C GLU A 261 72.74 39.78 92.49
N SER A 262 72.34 39.57 91.24
CA SER A 262 70.98 39.77 90.72
C SER A 262 70.41 41.19 90.82
N SER A 263 70.15 41.81 89.66
CA SER A 263 68.99 42.68 89.37
C SER A 263 69.18 43.22 87.94
N GLY A 264 68.31 43.10 86.94
CA GLY A 264 67.01 42.45 86.68
C GLY A 264 66.78 42.62 85.15
N ASP A 265 66.34 41.61 84.38
CA ASP A 265 64.98 41.04 84.20
C ASP A 265 64.18 41.80 83.09
N PRO A 266 63.23 41.20 82.32
CA PRO A 266 62.91 39.79 81.95
C PRO A 266 62.80 39.56 80.40
N ASP A 267 62.35 38.36 79.99
CA ASP A 267 61.88 37.91 78.65
C ASP A 267 62.94 37.74 77.53
N THR A 268 63.21 36.59 76.89
CA THR A 268 62.61 35.24 76.86
C THR A 268 63.72 34.27 76.42
N LYS A 269 63.90 33.14 77.12
CA LYS A 269 64.88 32.08 76.79
C LYS A 269 64.27 31.03 75.86
N VAL A 270 65.01 30.58 74.85
CA VAL A 270 65.07 29.14 74.47
C VAL A 270 66.50 28.80 74.04
N ALA A 271 67.12 27.87 74.77
CA ALA A 271 68.41 27.27 74.48
C ALA A 271 68.25 26.02 73.58
N PRO A 272 69.33 25.49 72.96
CA PRO A 272 69.27 24.34 72.05
C PRO A 272 68.99 23.05 72.83
N ARG A 273 68.09 22.21 72.32
CA ARG A 273 67.74 20.91 72.91
C ARG A 273 68.64 19.80 72.34
N GLU A 274 69.41 19.18 73.22
CA GLU A 274 69.99 17.85 73.03
C GLU A 274 68.88 16.78 73.10
N TRP A 275 68.92 15.80 72.20
CA TRP A 275 68.02 14.65 72.19
C TRP A 275 68.47 13.58 73.18
N SER A 276 67.53 13.03 73.95
CA SER A 276 67.74 11.82 74.76
C SER A 276 66.90 10.64 74.22
N PRO A 277 67.39 9.38 74.26
CA PRO A 277 66.81 8.27 73.49
C PRO A 277 65.50 7.65 74.00
N THR A 278 64.65 8.35 74.75
CA THR A 278 63.40 7.77 75.29
C THR A 278 62.13 8.61 75.09
N ASP A 279 62.15 9.66 74.26
CA ASP A 279 60.94 10.43 73.98
C ASP A 279 60.21 9.91 72.73
N THR A 280 59.03 9.32 72.98
CA THR A 280 58.11 8.77 71.96
C THR A 280 57.25 9.89 71.37
N ILE A 281 57.29 10.04 70.05
CA ILE A 281 56.51 11.05 69.31
C ILE A 281 55.06 10.59 69.21
N LYS A 282 54.13 11.34 69.81
CA LYS A 282 52.69 11.23 69.55
C LYS A 282 52.33 12.03 68.31
N ILE A 283 52.03 11.32 67.21
CA ILE A 283 51.47 11.87 65.99
C ILE A 283 49.97 12.09 66.22
N ILE A 284 49.51 13.34 66.11
CA ILE A 284 48.09 13.69 66.04
C ILE A 284 47.73 13.77 64.55
N PRO A 285 46.87 12.89 64.01
CA PRO A 285 46.46 12.97 62.61
C PRO A 285 45.40 14.06 62.40
N ALA A 286 45.47 14.73 61.25
CA ALA A 286 44.42 15.62 60.77
C ALA A 286 43.29 14.79 60.12
N GLU A 287 42.06 15.02 60.58
CA GLU A 287 40.83 14.41 60.04
C GLU A 287 40.25 15.20 58.85
N GLY A 288 39.75 14.46 57.87
CA GLY A 288 38.75 14.87 56.87
C GLY A 288 39.30 15.04 55.45
N LYS A 289 38.86 14.36 54.40
CA LYS A 289 37.75 13.43 54.17
C LYS A 289 38.05 12.72 52.84
N ARG A 290 38.28 11.41 52.84
CA ARG A 290 38.20 10.56 51.65
C ARG A 290 37.55 9.27 52.09
N ALA A 291 36.31 9.06 51.65
CA ALA A 291 35.62 7.79 51.83
C ALA A 291 36.13 6.85 50.75
N GLU A 292 37.09 6.00 51.11
CA GLU A 292 37.33 4.73 50.42
C GLU A 292 36.49 3.70 51.17
N SER A 293 35.42 3.22 50.53
CA SER A 293 34.67 2.06 50.99
C SER A 293 35.46 0.80 50.63
N ASP A 294 36.01 0.14 51.65
CA ASP A 294 36.74 -1.12 51.54
C ASP A 294 35.75 -2.30 51.55
N GLU A 295 34.79 -2.30 50.61
CA GLU A 295 33.96 -3.48 50.29
C GLU A 295 34.56 -4.15 49.04
N PRO A 296 34.64 -5.49 48.99
CA PRO A 296 35.10 -6.17 47.80
C PRO A 296 34.14 -5.83 46.65
N VAL A 297 34.65 -5.07 45.68
CA VAL A 297 33.90 -4.72 44.46
C VAL A 297 33.64 -6.03 43.73
N ASP A 298 32.38 -6.49 43.75
CA ASP A 298 31.96 -7.67 43.00
C ASP A 298 32.07 -7.33 41.50
N ALA A 299 33.09 -7.90 40.87
CA ALA A 299 33.39 -7.66 39.47
C ALA A 299 32.21 -7.99 38.55
N ALA A 300 31.30 -8.88 38.97
CA ALA A 300 30.09 -9.19 38.21
C ALA A 300 29.05 -8.06 38.27
N LEU A 301 28.81 -7.48 39.45
CA LEU A 301 27.90 -6.35 39.60
C LEU A 301 28.44 -5.08 38.92
N LEU A 302 29.76 -4.86 38.97
CA LEU A 302 30.38 -3.76 38.24
C LEU A 302 30.31 -3.98 36.72
N ALA A 303 30.50 -5.21 36.24
CA ALA A 303 30.37 -5.53 34.82
C ALA A 303 28.93 -5.37 34.32
N ASP A 304 27.94 -5.70 35.12
CA ASP A 304 26.53 -5.51 34.78
C ASP A 304 26.12 -4.03 34.83
N GLU A 305 26.62 -3.24 35.78
CA GLU A 305 26.38 -1.79 35.81
C GLU A 305 27.09 -1.08 34.64
N VAL A 306 28.30 -1.51 34.25
CA VAL A 306 28.99 -0.99 33.05
C VAL A 306 28.26 -1.40 31.76
N ARG A 307 27.65 -2.59 31.72
CA ARG A 307 26.81 -3.01 30.60
C ARG A 307 25.54 -2.16 30.52
N ARG A 308 24.88 -1.92 31.66
CA ARG A 308 23.72 -1.02 31.77
C ARG A 308 24.04 0.41 31.34
N LEU A 309 25.21 0.94 31.73
CA LEU A 309 25.65 2.28 31.31
C LEU A 309 26.03 2.34 29.83
N ARG A 310 26.54 1.24 29.25
CA ARG A 310 26.76 1.13 27.79
C ARG A 310 25.45 1.03 27.03
N ASP A 311 24.46 0.31 27.56
CA ASP A 311 23.14 0.19 26.96
C ASP A 311 22.38 1.52 27.09
N GLU A 312 22.49 2.22 28.22
CA GLU A 312 21.96 3.58 28.40
C GLU A 312 22.68 4.60 27.49
N ALA A 313 23.99 4.47 27.26
CA ALA A 313 24.73 5.30 26.33
C ALA A 313 24.40 4.99 24.86
N ALA A 314 24.18 3.71 24.51
CA ALA A 314 23.74 3.29 23.19
C ALA A 314 22.30 3.74 22.92
N MET A 315 21.41 3.67 23.91
CA MET A 315 20.07 4.24 23.84
C MET A 315 20.10 5.76 23.72
N ALA A 316 21.04 6.44 24.41
CA ALA A 316 21.23 7.88 24.29
C ALA A 316 21.78 8.30 22.91
N GLU A 317 22.71 7.54 22.32
CA GLU A 317 23.18 7.72 20.94
C GLU A 317 22.06 7.44 19.91
N LEU A 318 21.21 6.44 20.14
CA LEU A 318 20.03 6.18 19.32
C LEU A 318 18.98 7.30 19.41
N THR A 319 18.79 7.92 20.57
CA THR A 319 17.90 9.09 20.71
C THR A 319 18.51 10.39 20.16
N SER A 320 19.84 10.54 20.21
CA SER A 320 20.54 11.69 19.63
C SER A 320 20.58 11.63 18.10
N ASN A 321 20.60 10.42 17.51
CA ASN A 321 20.51 10.24 16.07
C ASN A 321 19.06 10.31 15.54
N GLN A 322 18.05 10.24 16.41
CA GLN A 322 16.63 10.41 16.02
C GLN A 322 16.18 11.87 15.92
N ASP A 323 16.92 12.84 16.49
CA ASP A 323 16.63 14.27 16.35
C ASP A 323 17.36 14.92 15.15
N GLU A 324 18.29 14.22 14.49
CA GLU A 324 18.98 14.68 13.27
C GLU A 324 18.64 13.86 12.00
N GLU A 325 17.83 12.81 12.10
CA GLU A 325 17.33 12.01 10.98
C GLU A 325 15.83 12.25 10.73
N ASP A 326 15.49 13.48 10.34
CA ASP A 326 14.17 13.80 9.76
C ASP A 326 14.36 14.60 8.46
N GLU A 327 15.34 14.22 7.63
CA GLU A 327 15.40 14.63 6.22
C GLU A 327 16.31 13.77 5.31
N VAL A 328 16.30 12.43 5.36
CA VAL A 328 16.67 11.60 4.19
C VAL A 328 16.01 10.23 4.26
N GLU A 329 15.10 9.94 3.32
CA GLU A 329 14.56 8.60 3.11
C GLU A 329 15.63 7.72 2.44
N SER A 330 16.02 6.66 3.14
CA SER A 330 16.92 5.61 2.66
C SER A 330 16.13 4.55 1.89
N PRO A 331 16.60 4.05 0.71
CA PRO A 331 16.12 2.80 0.16
C PRO A 331 16.89 1.63 0.77
N GLY A 332 16.14 0.59 1.15
CA GLY A 332 16.65 -0.65 1.71
C GLY A 332 17.57 -1.42 0.76
N SER A 333 18.54 -2.07 1.40
CA SER A 333 19.54 -2.99 0.89
C SER A 333 18.98 -4.34 0.47
N GLU A 334 19.44 -4.85 -0.68
CA GLU A 334 19.70 -6.27 -0.91
C GLU A 334 21.20 -6.39 -1.26
N GLU A 335 21.96 -7.04 -0.39
CA GLU A 335 23.37 -7.40 -0.58
C GLU A 335 23.45 -8.94 -0.74
N GLU A 336 24.04 -9.38 -1.85
CA GLU A 336 24.63 -10.71 -2.04
C GLU A 336 26.16 -10.57 -2.18
N PRO A 337 26.95 -11.63 -1.88
CA PRO A 337 28.33 -11.49 -1.41
C PRO A 337 29.38 -11.43 -2.54
N GLU A 338 30.45 -10.67 -2.30
CA GLU A 338 31.64 -10.61 -3.15
C GLU A 338 32.54 -11.86 -2.99
N GLU A 339 32.85 -12.52 -4.11
CA GLU A 339 34.00 -13.42 -4.25
C GLU A 339 35.27 -12.60 -4.55
N GLU A 340 36.34 -12.84 -3.77
CA GLU A 340 37.70 -12.43 -4.15
C GLU A 340 38.15 -13.14 -5.44
N PRO A 341 39.07 -12.53 -6.21
CA PRO A 341 40.39 -13.15 -6.18
C PRO A 341 41.57 -12.17 -6.12
N ALA A 342 42.57 -12.64 -5.40
CA ALA A 342 43.93 -12.13 -5.38
C ALA A 342 44.65 -12.26 -6.75
N GLY A 343 45.45 -11.24 -7.08
CA GLY A 343 46.89 -11.44 -7.31
C GLY A 343 47.43 -11.49 -8.74
N THR A 344 48.29 -10.49 -9.02
CA THR A 344 49.50 -10.53 -9.90
C THR A 344 49.23 -10.53 -11.41
N SER A 345 49.99 -9.88 -12.29
CA SER A 345 51.35 -9.32 -12.26
C SER A 345 51.53 -8.25 -13.34
N ASP A 346 52.61 -7.48 -13.19
CA ASP A 346 53.24 -6.53 -14.12
C ASP A 346 53.27 -6.94 -15.60
N ASP A 347 53.13 -5.96 -16.50
CA ASP A 347 54.17 -5.58 -17.48
C ASP A 347 53.67 -4.43 -18.39
N ASP A 348 54.28 -3.25 -18.25
CA ASP A 348 54.48 -2.26 -19.32
C ASP A 348 55.48 -2.87 -20.33
N PRO A 349 55.50 -2.55 -21.65
CA PRO A 349 55.68 -1.17 -22.08
C PRO A 349 55.19 -0.77 -23.51
N GLU A 350 55.35 0.53 -23.78
CA GLU A 350 55.78 1.15 -25.05
C GLU A 350 54.76 1.42 -26.18
N VAL A 351 54.38 2.70 -26.25
CA VAL A 351 53.95 3.46 -27.43
C VAL A 351 55.21 3.94 -28.18
N PRO A 352 55.34 3.86 -29.54
CA PRO A 352 54.94 4.98 -30.43
C PRO A 352 54.69 4.60 -31.93
N PRO A 353 54.54 5.55 -32.87
CA PRO A 353 53.62 6.69 -32.91
C PRO A 353 52.80 6.75 -34.23
N ALA A 354 51.90 7.73 -34.27
CA ALA A 354 51.04 8.09 -35.40
C ALA A 354 51.77 8.58 -36.67
N GLU A 355 51.21 8.26 -37.84
CA GLU A 355 51.39 9.04 -39.06
C GLU A 355 50.04 9.57 -39.57
N VAL A 356 50.06 10.87 -39.84
CA VAL A 356 49.01 11.70 -40.44
C VAL A 356 49.10 11.59 -41.96
N ARG A 357 47.96 11.49 -42.69
CA ARG A 357 47.79 12.20 -43.97
C ARG A 357 46.36 12.24 -44.50
N GLU A 358 46.02 13.44 -44.97
CA GLU A 358 44.77 13.91 -45.57
C GLU A 358 44.62 13.54 -47.06
N SER A 359 43.35 13.56 -47.49
CA SER A 359 42.81 14.08 -48.76
C SER A 359 42.96 13.29 -50.08
N GLY A 360 41.85 13.17 -50.81
CA GLY A 360 41.84 13.10 -52.28
C GLY A 360 40.77 12.22 -52.91
N ASP A 361 39.71 12.84 -53.44
CA ASP A 361 38.64 12.30 -54.30
C ASP A 361 39.11 11.44 -55.49
N ALA A 362 38.36 10.36 -55.80
CA ALA A 362 38.00 9.92 -57.16
C ALA A 362 37.14 8.63 -57.17
N GLU A 363 35.86 8.75 -57.54
CA GLU A 363 35.02 7.67 -58.11
C GLU A 363 35.46 7.32 -59.55
N PRO A 364 34.93 6.27 -60.23
CA PRO A 364 33.98 5.21 -59.82
C PRO A 364 34.45 3.78 -60.22
N ALA A 365 33.86 2.73 -59.64
CA ALA A 365 33.38 1.53 -60.37
C ALA A 365 33.04 0.35 -59.44
N ALA A 366 31.93 -0.29 -59.80
CA ALA A 366 31.66 -1.73 -59.69
C ALA A 366 31.41 -2.33 -58.29
N GLY A 367 30.12 -2.59 -58.04
CA GLY A 367 29.64 -3.93 -57.74
C GLY A 367 29.83 -4.45 -56.32
N SER A 368 28.77 -4.40 -55.53
CA SER A 368 28.18 -5.59 -54.89
C SER A 368 26.93 -5.15 -54.13
N GLN A 369 25.78 -5.66 -54.58
CA GLN A 369 24.52 -5.52 -53.87
C GLN A 369 24.54 -6.51 -52.71
N ASP A 370 24.61 -5.99 -51.48
CA ASP A 370 24.31 -6.75 -50.29
C ASP A 370 22.82 -7.17 -50.29
N LYS A 371 22.60 -8.48 -50.13
CA LYS A 371 21.29 -9.10 -49.93
C LYS A 371 20.86 -8.91 -48.48
N PRO A 372 19.70 -8.27 -48.21
CA PRO A 372 18.97 -8.47 -46.98
C PRO A 372 18.04 -9.69 -47.14
N TRP A 373 18.09 -10.65 -46.22
CA TRP A 373 17.05 -11.66 -46.09
C TRP A 373 16.73 -11.86 -44.61
N ALA A 374 15.43 -11.91 -44.30
CA ALA A 374 14.83 -12.92 -43.40
C ALA A 374 13.33 -12.71 -43.16
N LEU A 375 12.77 -11.50 -43.31
CA LEU A 375 11.38 -11.24 -42.90
C LEU A 375 10.38 -11.17 -44.07
N ASP A 376 10.73 -10.57 -45.19
CA ASP A 376 9.80 -10.42 -46.32
C ASP A 376 9.53 -11.72 -47.08
N SER A 377 10.45 -12.69 -47.02
CA SER A 377 10.23 -14.02 -47.60
C SER A 377 9.22 -14.86 -46.80
N LEU A 378 9.08 -14.61 -45.49
CA LEU A 378 8.15 -15.32 -44.61
C LEU A 378 6.70 -14.87 -44.86
N PHE A 379 6.47 -13.57 -45.08
CA PHE A 379 5.15 -13.04 -45.38
C PHE A 379 4.69 -13.32 -46.83
N ALA A 380 5.62 -13.55 -47.75
CA ALA A 380 5.30 -13.98 -49.10
C ALA A 380 4.81 -15.44 -49.16
N THR A 381 5.36 -16.32 -48.32
CA THR A 381 4.94 -17.72 -48.21
C THR A 381 3.57 -17.86 -47.52
N LEU A 382 3.27 -17.04 -46.51
CA LEU A 382 1.96 -17.03 -45.83
C LEU A 382 0.80 -16.47 -46.67
N ARG A 383 1.08 -15.73 -47.75
CA ARG A 383 0.05 -15.19 -48.66
C ARG A 383 -0.22 -16.08 -49.90
N SER A 384 0.51 -17.18 -50.07
CA SER A 384 0.49 -17.96 -51.33
C SER A 384 -0.13 -19.37 -51.23
N GLU A 385 -0.76 -19.75 -50.11
CA GLU A 385 -1.57 -20.98 -50.06
C GLU A 385 -3.08 -20.69 -50.19
N PRO A 386 -3.81 -21.39 -51.09
CA PRO A 386 -5.24 -21.23 -51.24
C PRO A 386 -6.04 -22.08 -50.25
N ALA A 387 -7.23 -21.56 -49.88
CA ALA A 387 -8.18 -22.14 -48.94
C ALA A 387 -8.54 -23.61 -49.22
N GLN A 388 -8.44 -24.46 -48.18
CA GLN A 388 -9.07 -25.78 -48.13
C GLN A 388 -10.28 -25.75 -47.18
N GLU A 389 -11.39 -26.29 -47.66
CA GLU A 389 -12.66 -26.49 -46.96
C GLU A 389 -12.55 -27.43 -45.72
N PRO A 390 -13.51 -27.36 -44.77
CA PRO A 390 -13.32 -27.95 -43.45
C PRO A 390 -13.55 -29.47 -43.48
N ARG A 391 -12.58 -30.23 -42.97
CA ARG A 391 -12.71 -31.67 -42.72
C ARG A 391 -12.89 -31.92 -41.22
N ALA A 392 -13.95 -32.66 -40.92
CA ALA A 392 -14.44 -33.00 -39.59
C ALA A 392 -13.46 -33.81 -38.73
N ALA A 393 -13.63 -33.63 -37.42
CA ALA A 393 -13.34 -34.51 -36.28
C ALA A 393 -12.32 -35.65 -36.49
N ALA A 394 -11.17 -35.52 -35.84
CA ALA A 394 -10.36 -36.65 -35.40
C ALA A 394 -9.57 -36.26 -34.15
N GLU A 395 -9.81 -37.00 -33.06
CA GLU A 395 -9.00 -37.04 -31.83
C GLU A 395 -7.52 -37.29 -32.14
N TYR A 396 -6.63 -36.62 -31.42
CA TYR A 396 -5.26 -37.11 -31.18
C TYR A 396 -4.89 -36.95 -29.68
N PRO A 397 -4.04 -37.85 -29.16
CA PRO A 397 -3.90 -38.28 -27.77
C PRO A 397 -2.88 -37.44 -26.97
N PRO A 398 -2.72 -37.67 -25.64
CA PRO A 398 -1.96 -36.79 -24.77
C PRO A 398 -0.46 -37.07 -24.83
N GLU A 399 0.34 -36.00 -24.78
CA GLU A 399 1.80 -36.03 -24.63
C GLU A 399 2.23 -35.38 -23.30
N PRO A 400 3.41 -35.75 -22.77
CA PRO A 400 3.57 -36.16 -21.37
C PRO A 400 4.10 -35.05 -20.44
N GLU A 401 3.89 -35.29 -19.15
CA GLU A 401 4.40 -34.54 -18.00
C GLU A 401 5.95 -34.56 -17.96
N VAL A 402 6.55 -33.40 -17.71
CA VAL A 402 7.96 -33.25 -17.38
C VAL A 402 8.04 -32.84 -15.91
N GLU A 403 8.60 -33.74 -15.09
CA GLU A 403 8.91 -33.54 -13.69
C GLU A 403 10.01 -32.48 -13.52
N GLU A 404 9.73 -31.43 -12.75
CA GLU A 404 10.72 -30.42 -12.38
C GLU A 404 11.31 -30.79 -11.02
N ALA A 405 12.63 -31.04 -11.01
CA ALA A 405 13.39 -31.51 -9.86
C ALA A 405 13.59 -30.38 -8.82
N VAL A 406 13.22 -30.69 -7.59
CA VAL A 406 13.36 -29.85 -6.40
C VAL A 406 14.83 -29.75 -5.98
N LEU A 407 15.37 -28.54 -5.94
CA LEU A 407 16.63 -28.22 -5.24
C LEU A 407 16.29 -27.81 -3.80
N ALA A 408 16.89 -28.53 -2.85
CA ALA A 408 16.68 -28.34 -1.42
C ALA A 408 17.55 -27.22 -0.84
N GLU A 409 16.92 -26.28 -0.12
CA GLU A 409 17.57 -25.30 0.75
C GLU A 409 17.78 -25.86 2.17
N PRO A 410 18.82 -25.39 2.91
CA PRO A 410 19.23 -25.96 4.19
C PRO A 410 18.33 -25.52 5.37
N GLU A 411 18.05 -26.47 6.25
CA GLU A 411 17.25 -26.29 7.46
C GLU A 411 17.89 -25.30 8.47
N THR A 412 17.07 -24.36 8.97
CA THR A 412 17.34 -23.55 10.18
C THR A 412 16.35 -23.95 11.28
N PRO A 413 16.74 -23.85 12.57
CA PRO A 413 16.13 -24.62 13.65
C PRO A 413 14.77 -24.08 14.10
N GLU A 414 13.89 -25.02 14.42
CA GLU A 414 12.51 -24.84 14.91
C GLU A 414 12.40 -23.82 16.06
N SER A 415 11.63 -22.75 15.82
CA SER A 415 11.00 -21.96 16.88
C SER A 415 9.52 -22.34 16.96
N ASP A 416 9.09 -22.79 18.14
CA ASP A 416 7.70 -23.13 18.51
C ASP A 416 6.75 -21.91 18.37
N ASP A 417 6.28 -21.64 17.16
CA ASP A 417 5.09 -20.83 16.91
C ASP A 417 4.07 -21.67 16.10
N PRO A 418 2.78 -21.67 16.46
CA PRO A 418 1.77 -22.50 15.81
C PRO A 418 1.63 -22.10 14.34
N SER A 419 1.90 -23.04 13.42
CA SER A 419 1.82 -22.84 11.97
C SER A 419 0.44 -22.30 11.54
N PRO A 420 0.39 -21.37 10.57
CA PRO A 420 -0.88 -20.90 10.00
C PRO A 420 -1.55 -22.00 9.17
N ASP A 421 -2.87 -22.09 9.26
CA ASP A 421 -3.73 -22.97 8.47
C ASP A 421 -3.58 -22.63 6.95
N PRO A 422 -3.19 -23.58 6.07
CA PRO A 422 -2.93 -23.32 4.65
C PRO A 422 -4.17 -22.89 3.83
N GLY A 423 -5.36 -22.85 4.43
CA GLY A 423 -6.56 -22.28 3.82
C GLY A 423 -6.75 -20.77 4.03
N GLY A 424 -5.93 -20.12 4.87
CA GLY A 424 -6.08 -18.70 5.22
C GLY A 424 -5.53 -17.72 4.18
N ASP A 425 -4.41 -18.03 3.53
CA ASP A 425 -3.74 -17.11 2.61
C ASP A 425 -4.50 -16.92 1.28
N ASP A 426 -5.28 -17.92 0.86
CA ASP A 426 -6.07 -17.86 -0.38
C ASP A 426 -7.19 -16.82 -0.31
N ALA A 427 -7.87 -16.68 0.84
CA ALA A 427 -8.98 -15.74 0.98
C ALA A 427 -8.55 -14.27 0.95
N LEU A 428 -7.37 -13.95 1.49
CA LEU A 428 -6.81 -12.59 1.43
C LEU A 428 -6.33 -12.25 0.02
N GLY A 429 -5.61 -13.19 -0.61
CA GLY A 429 -5.14 -13.04 -1.99
C GLY A 429 -6.29 -12.86 -2.98
N GLU A 430 -7.34 -13.69 -2.86
CA GLU A 430 -8.52 -13.61 -3.74
C GLU A 430 -9.28 -12.28 -3.54
N ARG A 431 -9.47 -11.83 -2.29
CA ARG A 431 -10.08 -10.52 -2.02
C ARG A 431 -9.31 -9.40 -2.71
N ASP A 432 -7.99 -9.35 -2.51
CA ASP A 432 -7.17 -8.26 -3.04
C ASP A 432 -7.11 -8.30 -4.57
N ARG A 433 -7.02 -9.50 -5.16
CA ARG A 433 -7.09 -9.73 -6.61
C ARG A 433 -8.40 -9.21 -7.22
N LEU A 434 -9.54 -9.47 -6.57
CA LEU A 434 -10.86 -9.07 -7.06
C LEU A 434 -11.13 -7.57 -6.86
N LEU A 435 -10.69 -7.00 -5.73
CA LEU A 435 -10.96 -5.59 -5.41
C LEU A 435 -10.04 -4.61 -6.14
N LEU A 436 -8.76 -4.96 -6.36
CA LEU A 436 -7.76 -4.03 -6.90
C LEU A 436 -8.15 -3.41 -8.26
N PRO A 437 -8.70 -4.14 -9.25
CA PRO A 437 -9.14 -3.54 -10.51
C PRO A 437 -10.31 -2.56 -10.33
N ILE A 438 -11.24 -2.87 -9.42
CA ILE A 438 -12.44 -2.08 -9.15
C ILE A 438 -12.05 -0.78 -8.47
N THR A 439 -11.26 -0.86 -7.38
CA THR A 439 -10.80 0.31 -6.63
C THR A 439 -9.93 1.21 -7.50
N ASN A 440 -8.98 0.67 -8.26
CA ASN A 440 -8.10 1.47 -9.14
C ASN A 440 -8.86 2.21 -10.24
N ARG A 441 -9.95 1.64 -10.76
CA ARG A 441 -10.79 2.31 -11.77
C ARG A 441 -11.55 3.47 -11.16
N VAL A 442 -12.21 3.26 -10.03
CA VAL A 442 -13.00 4.29 -9.34
C VAL A 442 -12.08 5.38 -8.79
N LEU A 443 -10.94 5.01 -8.21
CA LEU A 443 -9.92 5.92 -7.70
C LEU A 443 -9.43 6.89 -8.77
N ARG A 444 -9.17 6.42 -10.00
CA ARG A 444 -8.78 7.30 -11.11
C ARG A 444 -9.86 8.34 -11.42
N SER A 445 -11.14 7.94 -11.43
CA SER A 445 -12.25 8.88 -11.65
C SER A 445 -12.38 9.88 -10.50
N VAL A 446 -12.31 9.42 -9.24
CA VAL A 446 -12.37 10.28 -8.05
C VAL A 446 -11.19 11.26 -8.01
N LYS A 447 -9.95 10.83 -8.30
CA LYS A 447 -8.78 11.73 -8.39
C LYS A 447 -8.96 12.81 -9.45
N ARG A 448 -9.61 12.50 -10.58
CA ARG A 448 -10.00 13.50 -11.60
C ARG A 448 -11.05 14.47 -11.06
N GLN A 449 -12.09 13.99 -10.38
CA GLN A 449 -13.12 14.85 -9.77
C GLN A 449 -12.55 15.75 -8.67
N LEU A 450 -11.60 15.25 -7.87
CA LEU A 450 -10.88 16.05 -6.87
C LEU A 450 -10.02 17.15 -7.51
N THR A 451 -9.41 16.87 -8.67
CA THR A 451 -8.65 17.88 -9.41
C THR A 451 -9.58 18.97 -9.94
N GLU A 452 -10.75 18.60 -10.46
CA GLU A 452 -11.75 19.56 -10.91
C GLU A 452 -12.32 20.38 -9.73
N ALA A 453 -12.63 19.73 -8.61
CA ALA A 453 -13.07 20.38 -7.39
C ALA A 453 -12.03 21.36 -6.85
N GLN A 454 -10.73 21.00 -6.91
CA GLN A 454 -9.63 21.89 -6.56
C GLN A 454 -9.61 23.13 -7.45
N ASN A 455 -9.72 22.97 -8.78
CA ASN A 455 -9.71 24.09 -9.72
C ASN A 455 -10.86 25.06 -9.45
N ILE A 456 -12.07 24.53 -9.25
CA ILE A 456 -13.25 25.33 -8.90
C ILE A 456 -13.02 26.05 -7.57
N THR A 457 -12.56 25.33 -6.54
CA THR A 457 -12.29 25.90 -5.20
C THR A 457 -11.30 27.06 -5.28
N LEU A 458 -10.19 26.89 -6.02
CA LEU A 458 -9.17 27.93 -6.15
C LEU A 458 -9.66 29.13 -6.96
N GLU A 459 -10.53 28.93 -7.93
CA GLU A 459 -11.16 30.03 -8.65
C GLU A 459 -12.18 30.77 -7.76
N ASP A 460 -12.95 30.03 -6.97
CA ASP A 460 -13.94 30.60 -6.06
C ASP A 460 -13.27 31.44 -4.95
N VAL A 461 -12.12 31.00 -4.43
CA VAL A 461 -11.28 31.78 -3.49
C VAL A 461 -10.69 33.04 -4.13
N ARG A 462 -10.47 33.06 -5.45
CA ARG A 462 -9.98 34.25 -6.16
C ARG A 462 -11.08 35.27 -6.43
N VAL A 463 -12.28 34.80 -6.73
CA VAL A 463 -13.41 35.63 -7.16
C VAL A 463 -14.20 36.15 -5.96
N ASN A 464 -14.41 35.33 -4.93
CA ASN A 464 -15.25 35.65 -3.79
C ASN A 464 -14.43 36.16 -2.60
N GLU A 465 -14.96 37.18 -1.91
CA GLU A 465 -14.33 37.75 -0.70
C GLU A 465 -14.40 36.80 0.51
N LYS A 466 -15.39 35.90 0.52
CA LYS A 466 -15.54 34.82 1.50
C LYS A 466 -15.79 33.52 0.78
N TRP A 467 -14.93 32.54 1.04
CA TRP A 467 -15.05 31.20 0.49
C TRP A 467 -15.79 30.27 1.46
N ASN A 468 -16.67 29.40 0.95
CA ASN A 468 -17.44 28.44 1.74
C ASN A 468 -17.08 27.00 1.32
N PRO A 469 -16.61 26.13 2.24
CA PRO A 469 -16.33 24.72 1.93
C PRO A 469 -17.53 23.93 1.42
N GLU A 470 -18.75 24.29 1.81
CA GLU A 470 -19.98 23.60 1.39
C GLU A 470 -20.42 23.91 -0.06
N SER A 471 -19.76 24.85 -0.75
CA SER A 471 -20.08 25.15 -2.17
C SER A 471 -19.60 24.05 -3.14
N ILE A 472 -18.88 23.05 -2.64
CA ILE A 472 -18.30 21.98 -3.44
C ILE A 472 -19.34 20.89 -3.69
N ASP A 473 -19.86 20.85 -4.92
CA ASP A 473 -20.73 19.77 -5.40
C ASP A 473 -19.93 18.52 -5.81
N LEU A 474 -19.19 17.92 -4.86
CA LEU A 474 -18.42 16.71 -5.11
C LEU A 474 -19.30 15.46 -5.01
N ALA A 475 -20.24 15.41 -4.06
CA ALA A 475 -21.12 14.28 -3.84
C ALA A 475 -21.87 13.84 -5.11
N ASP A 476 -22.55 14.76 -5.80
CA ASP A 476 -23.31 14.40 -7.01
C ASP A 476 -22.39 13.92 -8.15
N ARG A 477 -21.16 14.46 -8.24
CA ARG A 477 -20.17 14.09 -9.27
C ARG A 477 -19.59 12.69 -9.10
N ILE A 478 -19.39 12.26 -7.85
CA ILE A 478 -18.79 10.95 -7.54
C ILE A 478 -19.85 9.87 -7.24
N ARG A 479 -21.11 10.24 -7.04
CA ARG A 479 -22.19 9.30 -6.67
C ARG A 479 -22.25 8.10 -7.60
N GLY A 480 -22.23 8.33 -8.91
CA GLY A 480 -22.26 7.25 -9.90
C GLY A 480 -21.07 6.28 -9.75
N ASP A 481 -19.87 6.81 -9.57
CA ASP A 481 -18.65 6.02 -9.44
C ASP A 481 -18.63 5.21 -8.13
N LEU A 482 -19.09 5.78 -7.03
CA LEU A 482 -19.17 5.09 -5.73
C LEU A 482 -20.28 4.02 -5.70
N VAL A 483 -21.42 4.27 -6.34
CA VAL A 483 -22.46 3.24 -6.48
C VAL A 483 -21.92 2.03 -7.24
N VAL A 484 -21.15 2.27 -8.31
CA VAL A 484 -20.50 1.20 -9.08
C VAL A 484 -19.45 0.47 -8.23
N LEU A 485 -18.63 1.19 -7.47
CA LEU A 485 -17.65 0.61 -6.53
C LEU A 485 -18.31 -0.39 -5.60
N VAL A 486 -19.39 0.03 -4.93
CA VAL A 486 -20.09 -0.79 -3.94
C VAL A 486 -20.77 -1.98 -4.61
N GLN A 487 -21.45 -1.79 -5.75
CA GLN A 487 -22.13 -2.87 -6.46
C GLN A 487 -21.17 -3.95 -6.98
N GLU A 488 -20.05 -3.54 -7.57
CA GLU A 488 -19.07 -4.49 -8.09
C GLU A 488 -18.29 -5.18 -6.98
N SER A 489 -17.93 -4.46 -5.92
CA SER A 489 -17.26 -5.05 -4.75
C SER A 489 -18.16 -6.06 -4.05
N PHE A 490 -19.46 -5.75 -3.90
CA PHE A 490 -20.45 -6.70 -3.40
C PHE A 490 -20.57 -7.94 -4.29
N ALA A 491 -20.66 -7.75 -5.62
CA ALA A 491 -20.74 -8.88 -6.54
C ALA A 491 -19.47 -9.75 -6.50
N ALA A 492 -18.29 -9.13 -6.36
CA ALA A 492 -17.03 -9.84 -6.19
C ALA A 492 -17.01 -10.69 -4.92
N GLY A 493 -17.45 -10.13 -3.79
CA GLY A 493 -17.56 -10.87 -2.53
C GLY A 493 -18.55 -12.03 -2.59
N HIS A 494 -19.69 -11.83 -3.26
CA HIS A 494 -20.67 -12.90 -3.46
C HIS A 494 -20.10 -14.04 -4.32
N SER A 495 -19.38 -13.72 -5.39
CA SER A 495 -18.71 -14.73 -6.22
C SER A 495 -17.60 -15.46 -5.45
N ALA A 496 -16.80 -14.75 -4.65
CA ALA A 496 -15.76 -15.33 -3.81
C ALA A 496 -16.33 -16.32 -2.80
N ALA A 497 -17.47 -16.01 -2.17
CA ALA A 497 -18.18 -16.93 -1.29
C ALA A 497 -18.66 -18.20 -2.00
N GLY A 498 -19.17 -18.06 -3.23
CA GLY A 498 -19.56 -19.21 -4.05
C GLY A 498 -18.39 -20.13 -4.38
N ALA A 499 -17.27 -19.53 -4.81
CA ALA A 499 -16.04 -20.25 -5.10
C ALA A 499 -15.50 -21.00 -3.87
N ALA A 500 -15.48 -20.35 -2.70
CA ALA A 500 -15.04 -20.96 -1.44
C ALA A 500 -15.89 -22.18 -1.04
N LEU A 501 -17.19 -22.18 -1.37
CA LEU A 501 -18.13 -23.28 -1.07
C LEU A 501 -18.30 -24.29 -2.21
N GLY A 502 -17.60 -24.12 -3.34
CA GLY A 502 -17.75 -24.95 -4.53
C GLY A 502 -19.15 -24.87 -5.17
N ALA A 503 -19.90 -23.80 -4.90
CA ALA A 503 -21.24 -23.57 -5.42
C ALA A 503 -21.17 -22.69 -6.67
N ASP A 504 -22.00 -23.01 -7.67
CA ASP A 504 -22.17 -22.19 -8.87
C ASP A 504 -22.89 -20.88 -8.49
N ALA A 505 -22.13 -19.88 -8.04
CA ALA A 505 -22.68 -18.62 -7.60
C ALA A 505 -23.23 -17.83 -8.80
N THR A 506 -24.53 -17.94 -9.02
CA THR A 506 -25.24 -16.99 -9.88
C THR A 506 -25.02 -15.58 -9.31
N ARG A 507 -24.53 -14.65 -10.14
CA ARG A 507 -24.29 -13.25 -9.76
C ARG A 507 -25.55 -12.66 -9.10
N ALA A 508 -25.52 -12.48 -7.78
CA ALA A 508 -26.64 -11.89 -7.07
C ALA A 508 -26.82 -10.43 -7.47
N LYS A 509 -28.09 -10.01 -7.51
CA LYS A 509 -28.45 -8.61 -7.69
C LYS A 509 -28.54 -7.99 -6.29
N PRO A 510 -27.61 -7.10 -5.90
CA PRO A 510 -27.68 -6.44 -4.59
C PRO A 510 -29.00 -5.69 -4.44
N SER A 511 -29.61 -5.77 -3.26
CA SER A 511 -30.79 -4.97 -2.94
C SER A 511 -30.38 -3.52 -2.64
N LYS A 512 -31.34 -2.57 -2.68
CA LYS A 512 -31.05 -1.17 -2.36
C LYS A 512 -30.54 -0.97 -0.93
N SER A 513 -30.89 -1.82 0.02
CA SER A 513 -30.38 -1.75 1.39
C SER A 513 -28.94 -2.25 1.52
N ASP A 514 -28.45 -3.03 0.55
CA ASP A 514 -27.10 -3.62 0.58
C ASP A 514 -26.04 -2.68 0.00
N ILE A 515 -26.48 -1.58 -0.64
CA ILE A 515 -25.63 -0.61 -1.34
C ILE A 515 -25.78 0.77 -0.67
N PRO A 516 -25.05 1.04 0.41
CA PRO A 516 -25.00 2.39 0.96
C PRO A 516 -24.39 3.36 -0.05
N ASP A 517 -24.95 4.57 -0.11
CA ASP A 517 -24.36 5.67 -0.86
C ASP A 517 -23.34 6.38 0.05
N HIS A 518 -22.06 6.30 -0.33
CA HIS A 518 -20.94 6.91 0.41
C HIS A 518 -20.52 8.27 -0.16
N SER A 519 -21.26 8.82 -1.13
CA SER A 519 -20.92 10.10 -1.77
C SER A 519 -20.97 11.27 -0.81
N ASP A 520 -22.05 11.37 -0.03
CA ASP A 520 -22.19 12.42 0.98
C ASP A 520 -21.12 12.29 2.07
N GLU A 521 -20.86 11.07 2.56
CA GLU A 521 -19.83 10.81 3.58
C GLU A 521 -18.44 11.25 3.12
N LEU A 522 -18.05 10.91 1.89
CA LEU A 522 -16.77 11.33 1.33
C LEU A 522 -16.70 12.84 1.09
N SER A 523 -17.79 13.43 0.61
CA SER A 523 -17.87 14.87 0.31
C SER A 523 -17.83 15.72 1.58
N VAL A 524 -18.56 15.33 2.62
CA VAL A 524 -18.55 16.00 3.94
C VAL A 524 -17.16 15.90 4.57
N ALA A 525 -16.53 14.73 4.53
CA ALA A 525 -15.18 14.58 5.08
C ALA A 525 -14.14 15.47 4.39
N LEU A 526 -14.25 15.69 3.07
CA LEU A 526 -13.40 16.65 2.37
C LEU A 526 -13.72 18.09 2.79
N ALA A 527 -15.00 18.43 2.87
CA ALA A 527 -15.44 19.76 3.29
C ALA A 527 -14.94 20.10 4.70
N ASP A 528 -15.04 19.16 5.65
CA ASP A 528 -14.53 19.30 7.01
C ASP A 528 -13.01 19.50 7.02
N ALA A 529 -12.26 18.71 6.23
CA ALA A 529 -10.81 18.83 6.13
C ALA A 529 -10.39 20.20 5.54
N LEU A 530 -11.14 20.70 4.55
CA LEU A 530 -10.88 22.01 3.96
C LEU A 530 -11.29 23.15 4.93
N ALA A 531 -12.41 23.01 5.65
CA ALA A 531 -12.88 23.98 6.63
C ALA A 531 -11.87 24.15 7.78
N ALA A 532 -11.38 23.05 8.33
CA ALA A 532 -10.40 23.06 9.42
C ALA A 532 -9.11 23.82 9.04
N VAL A 533 -8.67 23.69 7.79
CA VAL A 533 -7.49 24.39 7.29
C VAL A 533 -7.79 25.84 6.92
N ALA A 534 -8.99 26.11 6.40
CA ALA A 534 -9.41 27.46 6.05
C ALA A 534 -9.51 28.39 7.25
N GLU A 535 -10.06 27.92 8.37
CA GLU A 535 -10.13 28.68 9.63
C GLU A 535 -8.74 29.14 10.10
N SER A 536 -7.72 28.28 9.98
CA SER A 536 -6.34 28.60 10.37
C SER A 536 -5.63 29.57 9.41
N ALA A 537 -6.06 29.64 8.15
CA ALA A 537 -5.40 30.40 7.10
C ALA A 537 -6.08 31.74 6.79
N GLU A 538 -7.29 31.98 7.30
CA GLU A 538 -8.07 33.20 7.08
C GLU A 538 -7.34 34.45 7.62
N GLU A 539 -6.59 34.30 8.72
CA GLU A 539 -5.79 35.38 9.32
C GLU A 539 -4.57 35.79 8.48
N GLN A 540 -4.11 34.92 7.57
CA GLN A 540 -2.88 35.09 6.79
C GLN A 540 -3.12 35.59 5.35
N GLY A 541 -4.39 35.74 4.97
CA GLY A 541 -4.84 36.28 3.68
C GLY A 541 -5.00 35.24 2.56
N PRO A 542 -5.52 35.66 1.38
CA PRO A 542 -6.06 34.76 0.35
C PRO A 542 -5.01 33.84 -0.32
N ARG A 543 -3.74 34.26 -0.33
CA ARG A 543 -2.63 33.43 -0.85
C ARG A 543 -2.29 32.27 0.09
N ALA A 544 -2.30 32.51 1.40
CA ALA A 544 -2.05 31.48 2.41
C ALA A 544 -3.22 30.48 2.45
N LEU A 545 -4.45 30.96 2.31
CA LEU A 545 -5.64 30.11 2.16
C LEU A 545 -5.53 29.20 0.92
N SER A 546 -5.24 29.76 -0.25
CA SER A 546 -5.09 28.99 -1.50
C SER A 546 -4.00 27.90 -1.40
N ALA A 547 -2.87 28.22 -0.78
CA ALA A 547 -1.78 27.27 -0.57
C ALA A 547 -2.19 26.13 0.37
N SER A 548 -2.92 26.46 1.44
CA SER A 548 -3.35 25.49 2.44
C SER A 548 -4.45 24.56 1.93
N LEU A 549 -5.44 25.09 1.20
CA LEU A 549 -6.45 24.27 0.49
C LEU A 549 -5.79 23.34 -0.54
N SER A 550 -4.80 23.83 -1.28
CA SER A 550 -4.06 23.00 -2.24
C SER A 550 -3.30 21.84 -1.57
N ARG A 551 -2.82 22.01 -0.33
CA ARG A 551 -2.19 20.92 0.44
C ARG A 551 -3.21 19.84 0.80
N VAL A 552 -4.43 20.22 1.22
CA VAL A 552 -5.51 19.27 1.50
C VAL A 552 -5.86 18.46 0.26
N TYR A 553 -6.10 19.11 -0.88
CA TYR A 553 -6.41 18.41 -2.14
C TYR A 553 -5.28 17.48 -2.60
N ARG A 554 -4.02 17.83 -2.35
CA ARG A 554 -2.88 16.95 -2.62
C ARG A 554 -2.89 15.72 -1.72
N ALA A 555 -3.00 15.91 -0.40
CA ALA A 555 -3.09 14.81 0.56
C ALA A 555 -4.24 13.85 0.23
N TRP A 556 -5.40 14.41 -0.16
CA TRP A 556 -6.56 13.63 -0.58
C TRP A 556 -6.34 12.83 -1.85
N ARG A 557 -5.68 13.41 -2.84
CA ARG A 557 -5.40 12.73 -4.11
C ARG A 557 -4.28 11.69 -3.98
N THR A 558 -3.35 11.86 -3.04
CA THR A 558 -2.25 10.91 -2.84
C THR A 558 -2.70 9.71 -2.00
N ASP A 559 -3.40 9.94 -0.89
CA ASP A 559 -3.63 8.89 0.12
C ASP A 559 -5.10 8.79 0.58
N GLU A 560 -5.68 9.87 1.13
CA GLU A 560 -6.95 9.79 1.87
C GLU A 560 -8.14 9.28 1.01
N ALA A 561 -8.20 9.65 -0.27
CA ALA A 561 -9.25 9.13 -1.17
C ALA A 561 -9.10 7.63 -1.41
N GLU A 562 -7.87 7.13 -1.57
CA GLU A 562 -7.60 5.71 -1.76
C GLU A 562 -7.95 4.91 -0.51
N ARG A 563 -7.52 5.41 0.66
CA ARG A 563 -7.82 4.82 1.97
C ARG A 563 -9.33 4.62 2.17
N ARG A 564 -10.14 5.64 1.88
CA ARG A 564 -11.61 5.59 2.00
C ARG A 564 -12.27 4.70 0.97
N LEU A 565 -11.84 4.76 -0.29
CA LEU A 565 -12.37 3.90 -1.35
C LEU A 565 -12.10 2.43 -1.06
N ARG A 566 -10.91 2.10 -0.54
CA ARG A 566 -10.58 0.74 -0.11
C ARG A 566 -11.50 0.29 1.03
N GLU A 567 -11.75 1.16 2.00
CA GLU A 567 -12.67 0.87 3.11
C GLU A 567 -14.10 0.58 2.63
N TYR A 568 -14.67 1.43 1.77
CA TYR A 568 -16.01 1.21 1.21
C TYR A 568 -16.08 -0.08 0.38
N ALA A 569 -15.06 -0.35 -0.44
CA ALA A 569 -14.97 -1.58 -1.23
C ALA A 569 -14.91 -2.83 -0.35
N MET A 570 -14.09 -2.82 0.71
CA MET A 570 -13.98 -3.95 1.65
C MET A 570 -15.29 -4.20 2.41
N ARG A 571 -15.99 -3.15 2.89
CA ARG A 571 -17.30 -3.31 3.53
C ARG A 571 -18.33 -3.93 2.58
N ALA A 572 -18.38 -3.44 1.34
CA ALA A 572 -19.27 -3.97 0.31
C ALA A 572 -18.94 -5.42 -0.06
N PHE A 573 -17.65 -5.75 -0.19
CA PHE A 573 -17.16 -7.10 -0.43
C PHE A 573 -17.60 -8.07 0.66
N HIS A 574 -17.39 -7.74 1.94
CA HIS A 574 -17.79 -8.62 3.04
C HIS A 574 -19.31 -8.78 3.15
N ARG A 575 -20.09 -7.73 2.86
CA ARG A 575 -21.56 -7.88 2.70
C ARG A 575 -21.90 -8.89 1.60
N GLY A 576 -21.19 -8.82 0.48
CA GLY A 576 -21.30 -9.79 -0.62
C GLY A 576 -20.98 -11.20 -0.18
N VAL A 577 -19.88 -11.38 0.58
CA VAL A 577 -19.46 -12.69 1.11
C VAL A 577 -20.53 -13.28 2.04
N LEU A 578 -21.07 -12.49 2.97
CA LEU A 578 -22.14 -12.93 3.87
C LEU A 578 -23.40 -13.34 3.12
N ALA A 579 -23.83 -12.52 2.15
CA ALA A 579 -25.01 -12.80 1.34
C ALA A 579 -24.82 -14.05 0.46
N GLY A 580 -23.66 -14.19 -0.18
CA GLY A 580 -23.32 -15.34 -1.02
C GLY A 580 -23.17 -16.63 -0.21
N GLY A 581 -22.52 -16.56 0.95
CA GLY A 581 -22.39 -17.69 1.87
C GLY A 581 -23.75 -18.18 2.36
N ALA A 582 -24.62 -17.26 2.82
CA ALA A 582 -25.98 -17.60 3.24
C ALA A 582 -26.79 -18.23 2.11
N GLY A 583 -26.69 -17.68 0.89
CA GLY A 583 -27.39 -18.20 -0.29
C GLY A 583 -26.91 -19.59 -0.71
N ALA A 584 -25.63 -19.90 -0.50
CA ALA A 584 -25.03 -21.21 -0.75
C ALA A 584 -25.19 -22.21 0.42
N GLY A 585 -25.87 -21.81 1.50
CA GLY A 585 -26.18 -22.69 2.63
C GLY A 585 -25.10 -22.77 3.71
N ALA A 586 -24.06 -21.92 3.65
CA ALA A 586 -23.15 -21.77 4.78
C ALA A 586 -23.91 -21.21 5.99
N THR A 587 -23.50 -21.63 7.19
CA THR A 587 -24.09 -21.14 8.44
C THR A 587 -23.09 -20.39 9.29
N ARG A 588 -21.80 -20.50 8.97
CA ARG A 588 -20.71 -19.87 9.70
C ARG A 588 -19.75 -19.17 8.74
N ILE A 589 -18.98 -18.25 9.29
CA ILE A 589 -17.83 -17.64 8.65
C ILE A 589 -16.59 -17.83 9.51
N ARG A 590 -15.44 -17.87 8.86
CA ARG A 590 -14.14 -17.81 9.48
C ARG A 590 -13.48 -16.47 9.19
N TRP A 591 -12.85 -15.93 10.21
CA TRP A 591 -12.07 -14.70 10.12
C TRP A 591 -10.65 -14.99 9.66
N VAL A 592 -10.19 -14.24 8.66
CA VAL A 592 -8.85 -14.35 8.10
C VAL A 592 -8.12 -13.02 8.30
N LEU A 593 -6.95 -13.08 8.92
CA LEU A 593 -6.19 -11.91 9.36
C LEU A 593 -4.91 -11.75 8.54
N SER A 594 -4.66 -10.53 8.06
CA SER A 594 -3.37 -10.18 7.48
C SER A 594 -2.33 -9.94 8.60
N GLY A 595 -1.29 -10.77 8.66
CA GLY A 595 -0.22 -10.64 9.65
C GLY A 595 -0.75 -10.64 11.10
N ARG A 596 -0.25 -9.71 11.94
CA ARG A 596 -0.69 -9.62 13.34
C ARG A 596 -2.15 -9.15 13.52
N GLY A 597 -2.75 -8.48 12.54
CA GLY A 597 -4.10 -7.92 12.62
C GLY A 597 -4.31 -6.86 13.74
N CYS A 598 -5.37 -6.06 13.66
CA CYS A 598 -5.72 -5.12 14.73
C CYS A 598 -6.25 -5.85 15.98
N THR A 599 -6.38 -5.18 17.12
CA THR A 599 -6.88 -5.78 18.38
C THR A 599 -8.28 -6.37 18.24
N THR A 600 -9.22 -5.66 17.60
CA THR A 600 -10.59 -6.14 17.39
C THR A 600 -10.63 -7.29 16.39
N CYS A 601 -9.86 -7.16 15.31
CA CYS A 601 -9.76 -8.14 14.26
C CYS A 601 -9.17 -9.47 14.83
N ARG A 602 -8.16 -9.37 15.71
CA ARG A 602 -7.55 -10.50 16.42
C ARG A 602 -8.47 -11.10 17.48
N ALA A 603 -9.26 -10.28 18.18
CA ALA A 603 -10.26 -10.77 19.12
C ALA A 603 -11.35 -11.57 18.41
N ALA A 604 -11.84 -11.08 17.26
CA ALA A 604 -12.81 -11.80 16.44
C ALA A 604 -12.23 -13.13 15.91
N GLY A 605 -10.99 -13.12 15.40
CA GLY A 605 -10.30 -14.35 14.96
C GLY A 605 -10.14 -15.41 16.07
N LYS A 606 -9.96 -14.99 17.33
CA LYS A 606 -9.87 -15.91 18.49
C LYS A 606 -11.19 -16.58 18.86
N VAL A 607 -12.34 -15.99 18.48
CA VAL A 607 -13.66 -16.61 18.72
C VAL A 607 -13.84 -17.86 17.83
N GLY A 608 -13.07 -17.95 16.73
CA GLY A 608 -13.16 -19.03 15.75
C GLY A 608 -14.30 -18.77 14.76
N ASP A 609 -14.93 -19.84 14.27
CA ASP A 609 -16.01 -19.72 13.31
C ASP A 609 -17.24 -19.07 13.96
N VAL A 610 -17.81 -18.02 13.36
CA VAL A 610 -18.97 -17.26 13.89
C VAL A 610 -20.17 -17.45 12.97
N ALA A 611 -21.40 -17.41 13.50
CA ALA A 611 -22.60 -17.53 12.68
C ALA A 611 -22.72 -16.36 11.67
N ILE A 612 -23.19 -16.61 10.45
CA ILE A 612 -23.30 -15.57 9.39
C ILE A 612 -24.23 -14.40 9.80
N ASP A 613 -25.23 -14.67 10.64
CA ASP A 613 -26.22 -13.71 11.14
C ASP A 613 -25.79 -12.99 12.43
N SER A 614 -24.56 -13.21 12.91
CA SER A 614 -24.08 -12.55 14.11
C SER A 614 -23.87 -11.06 13.92
N ASP A 615 -24.20 -10.26 14.94
CA ASP A 615 -23.85 -8.85 14.97
C ASP A 615 -22.33 -8.68 15.11
N PHE A 616 -21.70 -8.16 14.05
CA PHE A 616 -20.27 -7.87 14.08
C PHE A 616 -20.01 -6.56 14.85
N PRO A 617 -19.08 -6.53 15.81
CA PRO A 617 -18.68 -5.29 16.47
C PRO A 617 -18.03 -4.36 15.42
N GLY A 618 -18.45 -3.10 15.34
CA GLY A 618 -17.88 -2.11 14.41
C GLY A 618 -18.89 -1.14 13.82
N ILE A 619 -18.40 -0.28 12.91
CA ILE A 619 -19.24 0.64 12.14
C ILE A 619 -19.94 -0.18 11.04
N ASP A 620 -21.26 -0.11 10.99
CA ASP A 620 -22.16 -0.82 10.05
C ASP A 620 -22.32 -2.34 10.20
N GLY A 621 -21.82 -2.93 11.30
CA GLY A 621 -22.10 -4.33 11.64
C GLY A 621 -21.57 -5.35 10.64
N VAL A 622 -20.51 -5.04 9.88
CA VAL A 622 -19.83 -5.93 8.93
C VAL A 622 -18.33 -5.59 8.92
N PRO A 623 -17.41 -6.55 8.74
CA PRO A 623 -15.99 -6.24 8.55
C PRO A 623 -15.75 -5.34 7.31
N PRO A 624 -14.71 -4.49 7.25
CA PRO A 624 -13.72 -4.18 8.29
C PRO A 624 -14.32 -3.42 9.48
N VAL A 625 -13.89 -3.79 10.68
CA VAL A 625 -14.46 -3.31 11.95
C VAL A 625 -14.10 -1.84 12.24
N HIS A 626 -13.01 -1.35 11.66
CA HIS A 626 -12.55 0.03 11.78
C HIS A 626 -11.88 0.50 10.48
N PRO A 627 -11.73 1.82 10.30
CA PRO A 627 -10.99 2.38 9.17
C PRO A 627 -9.58 1.80 9.10
N GLY A 628 -9.21 1.23 7.94
CA GLY A 628 -7.90 0.64 7.69
C GLY A 628 -7.67 -0.81 8.15
N CYS A 629 -8.67 -1.56 8.69
CA CYS A 629 -8.45 -3.01 8.89
C CYS A 629 -8.37 -3.72 7.52
N ALA A 630 -7.39 -4.62 7.37
CA ALA A 630 -7.18 -5.44 6.18
C ALA A 630 -7.61 -6.90 6.39
N CYS A 631 -8.63 -7.15 7.23
CA CYS A 631 -9.19 -8.48 7.45
C CYS A 631 -10.02 -8.97 6.27
N ALA A 632 -10.12 -10.28 6.13
CA ALA A 632 -11.06 -10.95 5.24
C ALA A 632 -11.95 -11.91 6.04
N ILE A 633 -13.06 -12.30 5.44
CA ILE A 633 -13.91 -13.38 5.95
C ILE A 633 -14.15 -14.40 4.84
N THR A 634 -14.23 -15.66 5.21
CA THR A 634 -14.55 -16.76 4.29
C THR A 634 -15.69 -17.60 4.88
N PRO A 635 -16.71 -17.98 4.09
CA PRO A 635 -17.79 -18.84 4.58
C PRO A 635 -17.28 -20.28 4.78
N VAL A 636 -17.83 -20.97 5.79
CA VAL A 636 -17.46 -22.35 6.19
C VAL A 636 -18.67 -23.22 6.50
#